data_AF-A0AAX7V7G0-F1
#
_entry.id   AF-A0AAX7V7G0-F1
#
_cell.length_a   1.000
_cell.length_b   1.000
_cell.length_c   1.000
_cell.angle_alpha   90.00
_cell.angle_beta   90.00
_cell.angle_gamma   90.00
#
_symmetry.space_group_name_H-M   'P 1'
#
loop_
_entity.id
_entity.type
_entity.pdbx_description
1 polymer ?
#
loop_
_entity_poly.entity_id
_entity_poly.type
_entity_poly.pdbx_seq_one_letter_code
_entity_poly.pdbx_strand_id
1 'polypeptide(L)'
;MAARSRGSGLFWAALSRRRAPGPSRCLSYQPHAPAPGTWSTELSRLSHGDLYRLSVTDPDRFWGAAAADRLRWVEPFHRVRDCDLSSGRIGWFLGGKLNVSVNCLDVHVEKHPDRVALIWEQDEPGTEVKVTYRELLETTCRLANALKSHGINKGDRVAIYMPVSPLAVAAMLACARIGAVHTVVFAGFSSDALAGRIQDAGCKAVITFNEGVRGGRVIQLKATVDAAVKTCPSVQHVFVCQRTETPVVMGERDVQLEEAMSSQPAVCAPEALDSEDLLFLLYTSGSTGKPKGVVHTQAGYLLYASLTLQHVFDYRDGDVFGCMADVGWITGHSYVVYGPLCNGATTVLFESTPVYPNPGRYWETVERLRISQFYGAPTALRLLLKYGESWVKKYDRSSLRTLGSVGEPINHEAWHWFHSVVGEGRCPLVDTWWQTETGGVCIAPRPADEGAPIVPAMAMRPFFGIQPVLMGEKGEQLSGNDITGALCISQPWPGIARSIYGDHQRFVDTYFKPYPGFYFSGDGAYRSEDGFYQITGRMDDVINVSGHRLGTAEIEDALDEHPAVPETAVIGIPHDIKGEVPFAFVVLKEDLSDDAPAVLQQLRDLVATKIAKYAVPEHFLVVTRLPKTRSGKIMRRILRKVAMETTEDLGDVSTLDDPSIVKEIIEAHEAYRKQRQEEKKK
;
A
#
# COMPACT_ATOMS: atom_id res chain seq x y z
N MET A 1 14.47 -10.54 32.27
CA MET A 1 15.46 -9.43 32.24
C MET A 1 14.93 -8.37 31.30
N ALA A 2 14.36 -7.28 31.84
CA ALA A 2 13.74 -6.21 31.07
C ALA A 2 14.78 -5.13 30.75
N ALA A 3 15.34 -5.17 29.54
CA ALA A 3 16.09 -4.06 28.99
C ALA A 3 15.09 -3.06 28.40
N ARG A 4 14.84 -1.96 29.11
CA ARG A 4 14.00 -0.85 28.63
C ARG A 4 14.72 -0.18 27.45
N SER A 5 14.17 -0.26 26.24
CA SER A 5 14.65 0.47 25.07
C SER A 5 14.45 1.98 25.27
N ARG A 6 15.51 2.76 25.56
CA ARG A 6 15.43 4.22 25.73
C ARG A 6 15.95 5.02 24.53
N GLY A 7 16.46 4.36 23.49
CA GLY A 7 17.16 4.99 22.35
C GLY A 7 16.36 6.02 21.54
N SER A 8 15.13 5.71 21.11
CA SER A 8 14.35 6.62 20.22
C SER A 8 13.55 7.70 20.95
N GLY A 9 13.15 7.44 22.20
CA GLY A 9 12.46 8.40 23.05
C GLY A 9 13.34 9.60 23.42
N LEU A 10 14.67 9.42 23.45
CA LEU A 10 15.64 10.48 23.71
C LEU A 10 15.72 11.51 22.58
N PHE A 11 15.53 11.13 21.31
CA PHE A 11 15.56 12.09 20.19
C PHE A 11 14.39 13.09 20.26
N TRP A 12 13.16 12.58 20.41
CA TRP A 12 11.96 13.42 20.55
C TRP A 12 11.90 14.15 21.90
N ALA A 13 12.41 13.54 22.99
CA ALA A 13 12.56 14.21 24.28
C ALA A 13 13.69 15.25 24.32
N ALA A 14 14.73 15.12 23.49
CA ALA A 14 15.83 16.10 23.40
C ALA A 14 15.45 17.29 22.52
N LEU A 15 14.69 17.08 21.43
CA LEU A 15 14.18 18.15 20.58
C LEU A 15 13.14 19.04 21.30
N SER A 16 12.28 18.45 22.14
CA SER A 16 11.25 19.19 22.91
C SER A 16 11.80 20.02 24.09
N ARG A 17 13.07 19.85 24.48
CA ARG A 17 13.63 20.46 25.71
C ARG A 17 14.32 21.81 25.53
N ARG A 18 14.37 22.40 24.34
CA ARG A 18 14.96 23.74 24.14
C ARG A 18 13.90 24.79 23.82
N ARG A 19 13.29 25.35 24.87
CA ARG A 19 12.58 26.64 24.79
C ARG A 19 13.61 27.75 24.50
N ALA A 20 13.46 28.45 23.38
CA ALA A 20 14.08 29.75 23.16
C ALA A 20 12.98 30.79 22.85
N PRO A 21 13.05 32.02 23.41
CA PRO A 21 12.04 33.05 23.22
C PRO A 21 12.44 34.04 22.10
N GLY A 22 11.45 34.56 21.37
CA GLY A 22 11.59 35.76 20.53
C GLY A 22 10.61 35.80 19.34
N PRO A 23 9.93 36.93 19.07
CA PRO A 23 8.84 36.99 18.11
C PRO A 23 9.38 37.11 16.68
N SER A 24 9.15 36.09 15.86
CA SER A 24 9.36 36.19 14.42
C SER A 24 8.19 36.93 13.78
N ARG A 25 8.47 38.03 13.09
CA ARG A 25 7.48 38.84 12.36
C ARG A 25 6.75 37.97 11.32
N CYS A 26 5.47 37.70 11.57
CA CYS A 26 4.56 37.14 10.59
C CYS A 26 4.38 38.13 9.44
N LEU A 27 4.64 37.69 8.21
CA LEU A 27 4.10 38.33 7.02
C LEU A 27 2.59 38.10 7.03
N SER A 28 1.84 39.18 7.22
CA SER A 28 0.37 39.19 7.19
C SER A 28 -0.12 38.93 5.76
N TYR A 29 -0.79 37.80 5.53
CA TYR A 29 -1.61 37.54 4.35
C TYR A 29 -3.08 37.52 4.77
N GLN A 30 -3.93 38.24 4.02
CA GLN A 30 -5.35 38.42 4.33
C GLN A 30 -6.16 37.13 4.12
N PRO A 31 -7.14 36.81 4.97
CA PRO A 31 -7.90 35.57 4.89
C PRO A 31 -9.18 35.76 4.07
N HIS A 32 -9.25 35.14 2.90
CA HIS A 32 -10.51 34.72 2.28
C HIS A 32 -10.32 33.37 1.58
N ALA A 33 -10.00 32.34 2.36
CA ALA A 33 -10.19 30.96 1.93
C ALA A 33 -11.24 30.32 2.87
N PRO A 34 -12.28 29.67 2.33
CA PRO A 34 -13.21 28.90 3.17
C PRO A 34 -12.45 27.76 3.88
N ALA A 35 -13.13 27.15 4.86
CA ALA A 35 -12.57 26.00 5.57
C ALA A 35 -12.23 24.87 4.56
N PRO A 36 -11.11 24.15 4.72
CA PRO A 36 -10.78 23.01 3.87
C PRO A 36 -11.93 22.00 3.88
N GLY A 37 -12.41 21.60 2.71
CA GLY A 37 -13.43 20.54 2.59
C GLY A 37 -14.87 21.02 2.46
N THR A 38 -15.11 22.33 2.34
CA THR A 38 -16.33 22.79 1.69
C THR A 38 -15.98 23.10 0.25
N TRP A 39 -16.18 22.10 -0.62
CA TRP A 39 -16.30 22.33 -2.07
C TRP A 39 -16.99 23.68 -2.34
N SER A 40 -16.68 24.38 -3.44
CA SER A 40 -17.45 25.57 -3.85
C SER A 40 -18.92 25.33 -3.52
N THR A 41 -19.59 26.23 -2.78
CA THR A 41 -20.90 26.00 -2.11
C THR A 41 -21.99 25.29 -2.93
N GLU A 42 -21.82 25.22 -4.24
CA GLU A 42 -22.57 24.44 -5.23
C GLU A 42 -22.32 22.91 -5.17
N LEU A 43 -21.07 22.44 -5.16
CA LEU A 43 -20.70 21.02 -5.21
C LEU A 43 -21.01 20.27 -3.91
N SER A 44 -20.92 20.95 -2.76
CA SER A 44 -21.24 20.36 -1.45
C SER A 44 -22.74 20.04 -1.26
N ARG A 45 -23.59 20.49 -2.20
CA ARG A 45 -25.04 20.23 -2.21
C ARG A 45 -25.44 19.05 -3.11
N LEU A 46 -24.51 18.52 -3.89
CA LEU A 46 -24.77 17.41 -4.80
C LEU A 46 -24.82 16.08 -4.06
N SER A 47 -25.67 15.17 -4.52
CA SER A 47 -25.67 13.77 -4.06
C SER A 47 -24.37 13.08 -4.45
N HIS A 48 -24.07 11.92 -3.85
CA HIS A 48 -22.89 11.16 -4.26
C HIS A 48 -22.96 10.75 -5.74
N GLY A 49 -24.14 10.30 -6.19
CA GLY A 49 -24.37 9.95 -7.60
C GLY A 49 -24.15 11.12 -8.56
N ASP A 50 -24.53 12.33 -8.17
CA ASP A 50 -24.32 13.54 -8.98
C ASP A 50 -22.86 13.99 -8.99
N LEU A 51 -22.15 13.87 -7.86
CA LEU A 51 -20.70 14.11 -7.80
C LEU A 51 -19.94 13.13 -8.69
N TYR A 52 -20.27 11.85 -8.63
CA TYR A 52 -19.68 10.84 -9.51
C TYR A 52 -19.96 11.16 -10.98
N ARG A 53 -21.22 11.43 -11.34
CA ARG A 53 -21.59 11.81 -12.70
C ARG A 53 -20.79 13.01 -13.18
N LEU A 54 -20.72 14.08 -12.40
CA LEU A 54 -19.96 15.29 -12.74
C LEU A 54 -18.47 14.98 -12.93
N SER A 55 -17.88 14.18 -12.04
CA SER A 55 -16.47 13.81 -12.11
C SER A 55 -16.08 13.02 -13.38
N VAL A 56 -17.07 12.41 -14.04
CA VAL A 56 -16.90 11.65 -15.29
C VAL A 56 -17.28 12.49 -16.51
N THR A 57 -18.39 13.23 -16.46
CA THR A 57 -18.89 13.98 -17.63
C THR A 57 -18.23 15.35 -17.82
N ASP A 58 -17.81 16.00 -16.72
CA ASP A 58 -17.10 17.28 -16.72
C ASP A 58 -15.96 17.26 -15.68
N PRO A 59 -14.93 16.44 -15.93
CA PRO A 59 -13.80 16.27 -15.01
C PRO A 59 -13.00 17.55 -14.81
N ASP A 60 -12.94 18.44 -15.79
CA ASP A 60 -12.21 19.72 -15.65
C ASP A 60 -12.88 20.59 -14.59
N ARG A 61 -14.22 20.71 -14.62
CA ARG A 61 -14.98 21.41 -13.59
C ARG A 61 -14.83 20.76 -12.22
N PHE A 62 -14.99 19.44 -12.14
CA PHE A 62 -14.92 18.71 -10.87
C PHE A 62 -13.53 18.81 -10.23
N TRP A 63 -12.49 18.38 -10.94
CA TRP A 63 -11.13 18.33 -10.40
C TRP A 63 -10.52 19.72 -10.24
N GLY A 64 -10.83 20.66 -11.14
CA GLY A 64 -10.41 22.05 -10.99
C GLY A 64 -10.94 22.68 -9.71
N ALA A 65 -12.24 22.52 -9.43
CA ALA A 65 -12.83 23.02 -8.19
C ALA A 65 -12.25 22.32 -6.94
N ALA A 66 -12.09 20.99 -6.98
CA ALA A 66 -11.53 20.23 -5.88
C ALA A 66 -10.09 20.66 -5.55
N ALA A 67 -9.26 20.83 -6.57
CA ALA A 67 -7.86 21.22 -6.43
C ALA A 67 -7.69 22.65 -5.91
N ALA A 68 -8.52 23.59 -6.39
CA ALA A 68 -8.49 24.98 -5.96
C ALA A 68 -8.94 25.17 -4.50
N ASP A 69 -9.92 24.37 -4.04
CA ASP A 69 -10.41 24.42 -2.66
C ASP A 69 -9.48 23.71 -1.66
N ARG A 70 -9.04 22.49 -2.02
CA ARG A 70 -8.40 21.59 -1.06
C ARG A 70 -6.91 21.82 -0.89
N LEU A 71 -6.22 22.27 -1.92
CA LEU A 71 -4.77 22.45 -1.90
C LEU A 71 -4.40 23.93 -1.82
N ARG A 72 -3.38 24.24 -1.01
CA ARG A 72 -2.69 25.52 -1.01
C ARG A 72 -1.68 25.57 -2.15
N TRP A 73 -1.94 26.49 -3.08
CA TRP A 73 -1.09 26.81 -4.22
C TRP A 73 -0.19 28.01 -3.89
N VAL A 74 1.05 27.95 -4.36
CA VAL A 74 1.95 29.11 -4.46
C VAL A 74 1.58 29.94 -5.69
N GLU A 75 1.38 29.26 -6.83
CA GLU A 75 0.87 29.82 -8.07
C GLU A 75 -0.32 28.97 -8.54
N PRO A 76 -1.49 29.56 -8.88
CA PRO A 76 -2.63 28.79 -9.34
C PRO A 76 -2.37 28.17 -10.72
N PHE A 77 -2.94 26.99 -10.97
CA PHE A 77 -2.89 26.35 -12.29
C PHE A 77 -3.78 27.08 -13.30
N HIS A 78 -3.40 27.04 -14.58
CA HIS A 78 -4.18 27.63 -15.67
C HIS A 78 -4.87 26.57 -16.55
N ARG A 79 -4.54 25.28 -16.39
CA ARG A 79 -5.16 24.18 -17.14
C ARG A 79 -5.30 22.94 -16.26
N VAL A 80 -6.52 22.40 -16.15
CA VAL A 80 -6.82 21.29 -15.23
C VAL A 80 -6.17 19.98 -15.68
N ARG A 81 -6.17 19.68 -16.98
CA ARG A 81 -5.51 18.48 -17.51
C ARG A 81 -5.02 18.62 -18.94
N ASP A 82 -4.03 17.81 -19.27
CA ASP A 82 -3.57 17.54 -20.62
C ASP A 82 -3.15 16.08 -20.71
N CYS A 83 -4.09 15.23 -21.12
CA CYS A 83 -3.94 13.79 -21.05
C CYS A 83 -4.29 13.12 -22.38
N ASP A 84 -3.51 12.11 -22.73
CA ASP A 84 -3.72 11.20 -23.84
C ASP A 84 -3.26 9.80 -23.40
N LEU A 85 -4.23 8.93 -23.11
CA LEU A 85 -3.95 7.56 -22.67
C LEU A 85 -3.34 6.71 -23.78
N SER A 86 -3.53 7.05 -25.05
CA SER A 86 -2.95 6.25 -26.15
C SER A 86 -1.42 6.36 -26.20
N SER A 87 -0.87 7.49 -25.76
CA SER A 87 0.57 7.76 -25.68
C SER A 87 1.13 7.70 -24.25
N GLY A 88 0.30 7.45 -23.24
CA GLY A 88 0.70 7.50 -21.83
C GLY A 88 1.04 8.92 -21.33
N ARG A 89 0.73 9.96 -22.11
CA ARG A 89 1.01 11.36 -21.78
C ARG A 89 -0.06 11.87 -20.83
N ILE A 90 0.33 12.20 -19.59
CA ILE A 90 -0.61 12.56 -18.54
C ILE A 90 -0.08 13.78 -17.79
N GLY A 91 -0.90 14.83 -17.66
CA GLY A 91 -0.58 16.00 -16.86
C GLY A 91 -1.84 16.62 -16.27
N TRP A 92 -1.75 17.07 -15.02
CA TRP A 92 -2.83 17.66 -14.23
C TRP A 92 -2.37 18.96 -13.58
N PHE A 93 -3.27 19.95 -13.53
CA PHE A 93 -3.07 21.26 -12.91
C PHE A 93 -1.81 21.99 -13.44
N LEU A 94 -1.70 22.06 -14.77
CA LEU A 94 -0.55 22.64 -15.45
C LEU A 94 -0.39 24.13 -15.16
N GLY A 95 0.87 24.53 -14.99
CA GLY A 95 1.27 25.87 -14.55
C GLY A 95 1.05 26.15 -13.07
N GLY A 96 0.38 25.25 -12.34
CA GLY A 96 0.21 25.39 -10.90
C GLY A 96 1.48 24.99 -10.16
N LYS A 97 1.84 25.79 -9.16
CA LYS A 97 2.94 25.48 -8.25
C LYS A 97 2.46 25.35 -6.82
N LEU A 98 2.99 24.36 -6.12
CA LEU A 98 2.66 24.04 -4.74
C LEU A 98 3.85 23.39 -4.04
N ASN A 99 3.65 23.03 -2.78
CA ASN A 99 4.57 22.13 -2.09
C ASN A 99 3.75 21.13 -1.25
N VAL A 100 4.03 19.83 -1.43
CA VAL A 100 3.31 18.77 -0.71
C VAL A 100 3.56 18.85 0.80
N SER A 101 4.78 19.16 1.25
CA SER A 101 5.07 19.33 2.68
C SER A 101 4.25 20.46 3.31
N VAL A 102 4.05 21.57 2.59
CA VAL A 102 3.23 22.69 3.07
C VAL A 102 1.78 22.26 3.29
N ASN A 103 1.21 21.53 2.34
CA ASN A 103 -0.17 21.04 2.41
C ASN A 103 -0.38 19.95 3.47
N CYS A 104 0.67 19.21 3.83
CA CYS A 104 0.64 18.21 4.89
C CYS A 104 1.00 18.75 6.27
N LEU A 105 1.68 19.90 6.39
CA LEU A 105 2.22 20.40 7.66
C LEU A 105 1.86 21.85 7.92
N ASP A 106 2.44 22.79 7.17
CA ASP A 106 2.40 24.23 7.45
C ASP A 106 0.95 24.74 7.55
N VAL A 107 0.05 24.32 6.64
CA VAL A 107 -1.38 24.70 6.67
C VAL A 107 -2.10 24.31 7.96
N HIS A 108 -1.67 23.21 8.59
CA HIS A 108 -2.25 22.70 9.83
C HIS A 108 -1.57 23.30 11.05
N VAL A 109 -0.25 23.55 10.99
CA VAL A 109 0.47 24.27 12.05
C VAL A 109 -0.05 25.69 12.23
N GLU A 110 -0.47 26.37 11.15
CA GLU A 110 -1.09 27.69 11.22
C GLU A 110 -2.40 27.72 12.03
N LYS A 111 -3.14 26.60 12.06
CA LYS A 111 -4.46 26.51 12.69
C LYS A 111 -4.42 25.79 14.05
N HIS A 112 -3.73 24.66 14.10
CA HIS A 112 -3.71 23.71 15.20
C HIS A 112 -2.30 23.13 15.41
N PRO A 113 -1.31 23.96 15.79
CA PRO A 113 0.09 23.54 15.89
C PRO A 113 0.31 22.38 16.88
N ASP A 114 -0.47 22.36 17.96
CA ASP A 114 -0.31 21.41 19.05
C ASP A 114 -1.24 20.17 18.89
N ARG A 115 -1.98 20.08 17.77
CA ARG A 115 -2.72 18.86 17.41
C ARG A 115 -1.71 17.75 17.13
N VAL A 116 -2.03 16.54 17.61
CA VAL A 116 -1.24 15.35 17.30
C VAL A 116 -1.36 15.04 15.81
N ALA A 117 -0.23 14.95 15.12
CA ALA A 117 -0.15 14.51 13.73
C ALA A 117 0.06 13.00 13.67
N LEU A 118 1.02 12.49 14.45
CA LEU A 118 1.44 11.09 14.43
C LEU A 118 1.29 10.47 15.82
N ILE A 119 0.74 9.26 15.88
CA ILE A 119 0.88 8.38 17.03
C ILE A 119 1.76 7.21 16.60
N TRP A 120 3.00 7.19 17.06
CA TRP A 120 3.91 6.09 16.82
C TRP A 120 3.74 5.00 17.86
N GLU A 121 2.96 3.98 17.49
CA GLU A 121 2.82 2.75 18.25
C GLU A 121 4.06 1.88 17.99
N GLN A 122 5.01 1.97 18.93
CA GLN A 122 6.25 1.21 18.88
C GLN A 122 6.00 -0.29 19.03
N ASP A 123 7.04 -1.09 18.81
CA ASP A 123 6.92 -2.55 18.87
C ASP A 123 6.39 -3.08 20.21
N GLU A 124 6.74 -2.45 21.34
CA GLU A 124 6.21 -2.80 22.66
C GLU A 124 4.85 -2.13 22.93
N PRO A 125 3.83 -2.86 23.46
CA PRO A 125 2.54 -2.25 23.76
C PRO A 125 2.64 -1.13 24.80
N GLY A 126 1.90 -0.04 24.56
CA GLY A 126 1.78 1.07 25.51
C GLY A 126 3.03 1.97 25.61
N THR A 127 3.94 1.88 24.64
CA THR A 127 5.11 2.77 24.53
C THR A 127 4.93 3.77 23.39
N GLU A 128 3.71 4.24 23.14
CA GLU A 128 3.45 5.13 22.02
C GLU A 128 4.12 6.50 22.19
N VAL A 129 4.59 7.07 21.07
CA VAL A 129 5.11 8.44 21.01
C VAL A 129 4.14 9.29 20.19
N LYS A 130 3.63 10.37 20.78
CA LYS A 130 2.78 11.34 20.09
C LYS A 130 3.64 12.48 19.56
N VAL A 131 3.48 12.80 18.29
CA VAL A 131 4.18 13.91 17.63
C VAL A 131 3.15 14.89 17.11
N THR A 132 3.22 16.14 17.57
CA THR A 132 2.35 17.23 17.10
C THR A 132 2.71 17.69 15.69
N TYR A 133 1.78 18.38 15.02
CA TYR A 133 2.05 19.01 13.73
C TYR A 133 3.25 19.97 13.79
N ARG A 134 3.40 20.74 14.88
CA ARG A 134 4.55 21.62 15.10
C ARG A 134 5.85 20.83 15.18
N GLU A 135 5.91 19.81 16.02
CA GLU A 135 7.12 18.98 16.19
C GLU A 135 7.50 18.28 14.88
N LEU A 136 6.51 17.78 14.13
CA LEU A 136 6.74 17.15 12.83
C LEU A 136 7.27 18.17 11.80
N LEU A 137 6.73 19.39 11.76
CA LEU A 137 7.23 20.46 10.89
C LEU A 137 8.67 20.86 11.23
N GLU A 138 8.97 21.07 12.51
CA GLU A 138 10.32 21.42 12.95
C GLU A 138 11.34 20.32 12.60
N THR A 139 10.95 19.05 12.80
CA THR A 139 11.78 17.89 12.47
C THR A 139 12.01 17.77 10.97
N THR A 140 10.94 17.94 10.18
CA THR A 140 10.99 17.97 8.71
C THR A 140 11.91 19.08 8.22
N CYS A 141 11.83 20.28 8.80
CA CYS A 141 12.66 21.41 8.43
C CYS A 141 14.15 21.18 8.76
N ARG A 142 14.46 20.65 9.95
CA ARG A 142 15.85 20.34 10.33
C ARG A 142 16.44 19.28 9.42
N LEU A 143 15.66 18.24 9.10
CA LEU A 143 16.08 17.18 8.19
C LEU A 143 16.28 17.73 6.77
N ALA A 144 15.35 18.53 6.26
CA ALA A 144 15.48 19.19 4.96
C ALA A 144 16.74 20.05 4.87
N ASN A 145 17.02 20.87 5.89
CA ASN A 145 18.23 21.69 5.96
C ASN A 145 19.51 20.81 6.05
N ALA A 146 19.47 19.71 6.79
CA ALA A 146 20.59 18.76 6.87
C ALA A 146 20.87 18.10 5.51
N LEU A 147 19.83 17.73 4.76
CA LEU A 147 19.98 17.21 3.40
C LEU A 147 20.60 18.27 2.47
N LYS A 148 20.10 19.52 2.51
CA LYS A 148 20.64 20.63 1.72
C LYS A 148 22.11 20.93 2.05
N SER A 149 22.50 20.91 3.32
CA SER A 149 23.89 21.16 3.74
C SER A 149 24.86 20.07 3.26
N HIS A 150 24.34 18.89 2.93
CA HIS A 150 25.08 17.75 2.35
C HIS A 150 24.83 17.61 0.83
N GLY A 151 24.45 18.70 0.16
CA GLY A 151 24.42 18.77 -1.30
C GLY A 151 23.23 18.09 -1.97
N ILE A 152 22.15 17.77 -1.25
CA ILE A 152 20.90 17.30 -1.85
C ILE A 152 20.08 18.48 -2.34
N ASN A 153 19.76 18.48 -3.64
CA ASN A 153 19.04 19.56 -4.32
C ASN A 153 17.71 19.07 -4.92
N LYS A 154 16.91 20.02 -5.45
CA LYS A 154 15.71 19.69 -6.24
C LYS A 154 16.06 18.69 -7.36
N GLY A 155 15.26 17.64 -7.49
CA GLY A 155 15.42 16.56 -8.47
C GLY A 155 16.38 15.45 -8.07
N ASP A 156 17.17 15.61 -6.99
CA ASP A 156 18.02 14.53 -6.49
C ASP A 156 17.21 13.42 -5.83
N ARG A 157 17.63 12.16 -6.02
CA ARG A 157 16.93 11.00 -5.45
C ARG A 157 17.53 10.61 -4.11
N VAL A 158 16.66 10.36 -3.13
CA VAL A 158 17.05 9.96 -1.77
C VAL A 158 16.34 8.64 -1.43
N ALA A 159 17.12 7.59 -1.18
CA ALA A 159 16.57 6.32 -0.71
C ALA A 159 16.23 6.39 0.78
N ILE A 160 15.06 5.90 1.17
CA ILE A 160 14.64 5.80 2.56
C ILE A 160 14.51 4.32 2.89
N TYR A 161 15.38 3.81 3.76
CA TYR A 161 15.41 2.40 4.18
C TYR A 161 15.15 2.31 5.69
N MET A 162 13.91 2.57 6.08
CA MET A 162 13.47 2.60 7.48
C MET A 162 12.09 1.94 7.62
N PRO A 163 11.80 1.27 8.75
CA PRO A 163 10.43 0.89 9.10
C PRO A 163 9.58 2.14 9.34
N VAL A 164 8.26 1.93 9.37
CA VAL A 164 7.30 2.98 9.70
C VAL A 164 7.64 3.64 11.05
N SER A 165 7.91 4.95 11.00
CA SER A 165 8.36 5.74 12.15
C SER A 165 8.19 7.23 11.88
N PRO A 166 8.16 8.09 12.92
CA PRO A 166 8.10 9.54 12.73
C PRO A 166 9.23 10.11 11.87
N LEU A 167 10.44 9.53 11.96
CA LEU A 167 11.56 9.95 11.14
C LEU A 167 11.40 9.55 9.67
N ALA A 168 10.84 8.37 9.37
CA ALA A 168 10.53 7.99 8.00
C ALA A 168 9.51 8.95 7.36
N VAL A 169 8.47 9.33 8.10
CA VAL A 169 7.50 10.35 7.67
C VAL A 169 8.18 11.71 7.45
N ALA A 170 8.98 12.16 8.41
CA ALA A 170 9.72 13.41 8.28
C ALA A 170 10.70 13.39 7.10
N ALA A 171 11.33 12.25 6.79
CA ALA A 171 12.22 12.09 5.65
C ALA A 171 11.52 12.21 4.30
N MET A 172 10.35 11.57 4.15
CA MET A 172 9.51 11.72 2.96
C MET A 172 9.09 13.18 2.76
N LEU A 173 8.63 13.83 3.83
CA LEU A 173 8.20 15.23 3.80
C LEU A 173 9.37 16.21 3.61
N ALA A 174 10.55 15.91 4.15
CA ALA A 174 11.74 16.73 3.97
C ALA A 174 12.21 16.72 2.52
N CYS A 175 12.20 15.54 1.87
CA CYS A 175 12.47 15.42 0.44
C CYS A 175 11.46 16.22 -0.37
N ALA A 176 10.16 16.04 -0.11
CA ALA A 176 9.09 16.79 -0.76
C ALA A 176 9.21 18.31 -0.54
N ARG A 177 9.67 18.75 0.64
CA ARG A 177 9.84 20.17 0.98
C ARG A 177 10.90 20.84 0.11
N ILE A 178 12.00 20.14 -0.18
CA ILE A 178 13.15 20.68 -0.94
C ILE A 178 13.14 20.27 -2.42
N GLY A 179 12.07 19.60 -2.88
CA GLY A 179 11.97 19.10 -4.25
C GLY A 179 12.86 17.92 -4.57
N ALA A 180 13.43 17.25 -3.57
CA ALA A 180 14.11 15.97 -3.76
C ALA A 180 13.07 14.86 -3.94
N VAL A 181 13.42 13.84 -4.72
CA VAL A 181 12.56 12.71 -5.05
C VAL A 181 12.90 11.57 -4.11
N HIS A 182 12.03 11.26 -3.16
CA HIS A 182 12.28 10.13 -2.27
C HIS A 182 11.93 8.80 -2.95
N THR A 183 12.64 7.75 -2.56
CA THR A 183 12.30 6.37 -2.90
C THR A 183 12.36 5.51 -1.64
N VAL A 184 11.19 5.25 -1.07
CA VAL A 184 11.12 4.38 0.11
C VAL A 184 11.31 2.93 -0.33
N VAL A 185 12.22 2.23 0.35
CA VAL A 185 12.49 0.82 0.15
C VAL A 185 12.12 0.11 1.43
N PHE A 186 11.25 -0.91 1.33
CA PHE A 186 10.80 -1.67 2.48
C PHE A 186 11.97 -2.23 3.28
N ALA A 187 12.01 -1.94 4.59
CA ALA A 187 13.11 -2.24 5.52
C ALA A 187 13.37 -3.75 5.77
N GLY A 188 12.69 -4.61 5.02
CA GLY A 188 12.89 -6.04 4.99
C GLY A 188 13.65 -6.58 3.79
N PHE A 189 13.96 -5.76 2.80
CA PHE A 189 14.64 -6.21 1.59
C PHE A 189 16.12 -6.54 1.82
N SER A 190 16.68 -7.39 0.96
CA SER A 190 18.10 -7.69 0.97
C SER A 190 18.94 -6.49 0.52
N SER A 191 20.25 -6.56 0.76
CA SER A 191 21.22 -5.58 0.26
C SER A 191 21.18 -5.47 -1.27
N ASP A 192 20.97 -6.57 -1.99
CA ASP A 192 20.93 -6.61 -3.45
C ASP A 192 19.66 -5.94 -3.99
N ALA A 193 18.52 -6.26 -3.37
CA ALA A 193 17.25 -5.64 -3.70
C ALA A 193 17.26 -4.12 -3.42
N LEU A 194 17.92 -3.70 -2.34
CA LEU A 194 18.15 -2.29 -2.02
C LEU A 194 19.09 -1.64 -3.05
N ALA A 195 20.25 -2.26 -3.34
CA ALA A 195 21.25 -1.74 -4.26
C ALA A 195 20.68 -1.54 -5.67
N GLY A 196 19.93 -2.52 -6.19
CA GLY A 196 19.31 -2.42 -7.51
C GLY A 196 18.37 -1.21 -7.65
N ARG A 197 17.62 -0.88 -6.59
CA ARG A 197 16.72 0.29 -6.57
C ARG A 197 17.48 1.60 -6.43
N ILE A 198 18.53 1.62 -5.61
CA ILE A 198 19.42 2.79 -5.46
C ILE A 198 20.08 3.12 -6.80
N GLN A 199 20.58 2.11 -7.51
CA GLN A 199 21.25 2.28 -8.79
C GLN A 199 20.29 2.73 -9.90
N ASP A 200 19.12 2.11 -10.01
CA ASP A 200 18.11 2.48 -11.02
C ASP A 200 17.59 3.91 -10.82
N ALA A 201 17.37 4.32 -9.56
CA ALA A 201 16.99 5.70 -9.23
C ALA A 201 18.18 6.67 -9.33
N GLY A 202 19.42 6.17 -9.31
CA GLY A 202 20.63 6.97 -9.16
C GLY A 202 20.58 7.81 -7.88
N CYS A 203 20.23 7.21 -6.73
CA CYS A 203 20.12 7.94 -5.47
C CYS A 203 21.48 8.51 -5.04
N LYS A 204 21.47 9.76 -4.58
CA LYS A 204 22.64 10.44 -4.01
C LYS A 204 22.82 10.19 -2.52
N ALA A 205 21.73 9.89 -1.82
CA ALA A 205 21.78 9.60 -0.40
C ALA A 205 20.87 8.44 -0.02
N VAL A 206 21.19 7.81 1.13
CA VAL A 206 20.35 6.83 1.81
C VAL A 206 20.09 7.33 3.23
N ILE A 207 18.84 7.25 3.71
CA ILE A 207 18.47 7.51 5.10
C ILE A 207 18.04 6.19 5.74
N THR A 208 18.65 5.81 6.86
CA THR A 208 18.41 4.55 7.56
C THR A 208 18.49 4.71 9.08
N PHE A 209 17.96 3.74 9.82
CA PHE A 209 18.36 3.53 11.21
C PHE A 209 19.57 2.59 11.31
N ASN A 210 20.21 2.54 12.49
CA ASN A 210 21.14 1.47 12.87
C ASN A 210 20.45 0.09 12.78
N GLU A 211 19.33 -0.06 13.47
CA GLU A 211 18.54 -1.29 13.56
C GLU A 211 17.03 -0.98 13.44
N GLY A 212 16.23 -1.96 13.05
CA GLY A 212 14.77 -1.93 13.16
C GLY A 212 14.31 -2.88 14.27
N VAL A 213 13.16 -2.61 14.89
CA VAL A 213 12.54 -3.50 15.88
C VAL A 213 11.15 -3.86 15.39
N ARG A 214 10.83 -5.15 15.29
CA ARG A 214 9.52 -5.62 14.84
C ARG A 214 9.21 -7.02 15.36
N GLY A 215 8.09 -7.18 16.06
CA GLY A 215 7.64 -8.45 16.62
C GLY A 215 8.62 -9.05 17.63
N GLY A 216 9.26 -8.21 18.43
CA GLY A 216 10.31 -8.57 19.39
C GLY A 216 11.66 -8.91 18.75
N ARG A 217 11.82 -8.74 17.42
CA ARG A 217 13.05 -9.06 16.69
C ARG A 217 13.79 -7.80 16.26
N VAL A 218 15.12 -7.87 16.28
CA VAL A 218 16.02 -6.82 15.80
C VAL A 218 16.43 -7.10 14.35
N ILE A 219 16.34 -6.09 13.49
CA ILE A 219 16.70 -6.15 12.08
C ILE A 219 17.92 -5.24 11.84
N GLN A 220 19.00 -5.78 11.28
CA GLN A 220 20.27 -5.08 11.06
C GLN A 220 20.23 -4.19 9.80
N LEU A 221 19.57 -3.02 9.90
CA LEU A 221 19.35 -2.13 8.75
C LEU A 221 20.64 -1.54 8.22
N LYS A 222 21.48 -0.97 9.08
CA LYS A 222 22.74 -0.34 8.64
C LYS A 222 23.70 -1.33 8.00
N ALA A 223 23.80 -2.56 8.52
CA ALA A 223 24.60 -3.61 7.89
C ALA A 223 24.11 -3.94 6.46
N THR A 224 22.79 -3.93 6.25
CA THR A 224 22.18 -4.13 4.93
C THR A 224 22.52 -2.98 3.98
N VAL A 225 22.45 -1.73 4.48
CA VAL A 225 22.82 -0.53 3.72
C VAL A 225 24.30 -0.56 3.36
N ASP A 226 25.18 -0.91 4.28
CA ASP A 226 26.63 -1.01 4.04
C ASP A 226 26.99 -2.01 2.96
N ALA A 227 26.30 -3.16 2.94
CA ALA A 227 26.45 -4.13 1.86
C ALA A 227 25.95 -3.57 0.53
N ALA A 228 24.80 -2.88 0.51
CA ALA A 228 24.19 -2.34 -0.69
C ALA A 228 25.01 -1.20 -1.32
N VAL A 229 25.47 -0.23 -0.53
CA VAL A 229 26.12 0.99 -1.05
C VAL A 229 27.51 0.74 -1.64
N LYS A 230 28.13 -0.42 -1.36
CA LYS A 230 29.39 -0.84 -1.99
C LYS A 230 29.29 -0.89 -3.51
N THR A 231 28.13 -1.25 -4.05
CA THR A 231 27.89 -1.34 -5.50
C THR A 231 27.14 -0.12 -6.05
N CYS A 232 26.93 0.92 -5.24
CA CYS A 232 26.16 2.11 -5.60
C CYS A 232 27.06 3.36 -5.63
N PRO A 233 27.76 3.63 -6.75
CA PRO A 233 28.70 4.75 -6.83
C PRO A 233 28.03 6.13 -6.77
N SER A 234 26.73 6.22 -7.04
CA SER A 234 25.98 7.48 -6.94
C SER A 234 25.78 7.95 -5.49
N VAL A 235 25.88 7.05 -4.50
CA VAL A 235 25.62 7.38 -3.10
C VAL A 235 26.81 8.12 -2.50
N GLN A 236 26.58 9.38 -2.17
CA GLN A 236 27.53 10.31 -1.56
C GLN A 236 27.42 10.28 -0.03
N HIS A 237 26.20 10.16 0.51
CA HIS A 237 25.95 10.21 1.95
C HIS A 237 24.99 9.10 2.41
N VAL A 238 25.29 8.51 3.57
CA VAL A 238 24.38 7.61 4.28
C VAL A 238 24.03 8.24 5.62
N PHE A 239 22.82 8.76 5.76
CA PHE A 239 22.33 9.33 7.01
C PHE A 239 21.84 8.21 7.93
N VAL A 240 22.47 8.09 9.09
CA VAL A 240 22.21 7.02 10.06
C VAL A 240 21.67 7.64 11.34
N CYS A 241 20.52 7.14 11.79
CA CYS A 241 19.89 7.50 13.06
C CYS A 241 19.83 6.27 13.99
N GLN A 242 19.83 6.47 15.31
CA GLN A 242 19.72 5.42 16.30
C GLN A 242 18.26 5.13 16.65
N ARG A 243 17.80 3.93 16.30
CA ARG A 243 16.53 3.36 16.78
C ARG A 243 16.71 2.57 18.07
N THR A 244 17.85 1.88 18.20
CA THR A 244 18.27 1.10 19.37
C THR A 244 19.54 1.69 19.97
N GLU A 245 19.88 1.29 21.20
CA GLU A 245 21.13 1.72 21.87
C GLU A 245 22.37 0.99 21.36
N THR A 246 22.21 0.05 20.41
CA THR A 246 23.32 -0.71 19.83
C THR A 246 24.23 0.24 19.06
N PRO A 247 25.52 0.36 19.45
CA PRO A 247 26.49 1.15 18.72
C PRO A 247 26.64 0.63 17.29
N VAL A 248 26.76 1.54 16.33
CA VAL A 248 26.93 1.19 14.92
C VAL A 248 28.21 1.80 14.38
N VAL A 249 28.92 1.04 13.55
CA VAL A 249 30.16 1.51 12.92
C VAL A 249 29.79 2.49 11.80
N MET A 250 30.37 3.68 11.87
CA MET A 250 30.23 4.73 10.86
C MET A 250 31.43 4.69 9.91
N GLY A 251 31.18 4.55 8.61
CA GLY A 251 32.15 4.67 7.53
C GLY A 251 32.30 6.10 7.03
N GLU A 252 33.17 6.31 6.04
CA GLU A 252 33.53 7.64 5.52
C GLU A 252 32.35 8.40 4.89
N ARG A 253 31.36 7.69 4.34
CA ARG A 253 30.16 8.30 3.72
C ARG A 253 29.04 8.52 4.73
N ASP A 254 29.19 8.02 5.95
CA ASP A 254 28.10 7.99 6.91
C ASP A 254 28.03 9.31 7.68
N VAL A 255 26.81 9.79 7.84
CA VAL A 255 26.48 11.02 8.57
C VAL A 255 25.61 10.65 9.75
N GLN A 256 26.03 11.03 10.95
CA GLN A 256 25.22 10.86 12.15
C GLN A 256 24.06 11.87 12.09
N LEU A 257 22.86 11.35 11.82
CA LEU A 257 21.75 12.20 11.38
C LEU A 257 21.26 13.12 12.49
N GLU A 258 21.25 12.66 13.74
CA GLU A 258 20.84 13.45 14.90
C GLU A 258 21.73 14.67 15.10
N GLU A 259 23.05 14.49 14.97
CA GLU A 259 24.02 15.57 15.08
C GLU A 259 23.83 16.56 13.93
N ALA A 260 23.74 16.04 12.70
CA ALA A 260 23.48 16.85 11.52
C ALA A 260 22.21 17.68 11.67
N MET A 261 21.09 17.10 12.11
CA MET A 261 19.83 17.80 12.33
C MET A 261 19.87 18.78 13.51
N SER A 262 20.58 18.46 14.59
CA SER A 262 20.66 19.31 15.78
C SER A 262 21.33 20.66 15.49
N SER A 263 22.24 20.68 14.51
CA SER A 263 22.94 21.87 14.04
C SER A 263 22.09 22.77 13.12
N GLN A 264 20.95 22.28 12.62
CA GLN A 264 20.16 22.97 11.61
C GLN A 264 19.01 23.79 12.21
N PRO A 265 18.58 24.89 11.57
CA PRO A 265 17.39 25.63 11.98
C PRO A 265 16.11 24.79 11.89
N ALA A 266 15.14 25.07 12.77
CA ALA A 266 13.80 24.47 12.77
C ALA A 266 12.87 25.01 11.67
N VAL A 267 13.39 25.90 10.81
CA VAL A 267 12.67 26.50 9.69
C VAL A 267 13.44 26.21 8.41
N CYS A 268 12.75 25.70 7.40
CA CYS A 268 13.27 25.49 6.05
C CYS A 268 12.25 26.09 5.08
N ALA A 269 12.68 27.00 4.20
CA ALA A 269 11.79 27.55 3.18
C ALA A 269 11.40 26.42 2.20
N PRO A 270 10.10 26.19 1.94
CA PRO A 270 9.66 25.18 0.98
C PRO A 270 9.94 25.65 -0.46
N GLU A 271 10.37 24.74 -1.32
CA GLU A 271 10.53 25.01 -2.75
C GLU A 271 9.15 25.12 -3.43
N ALA A 272 9.00 26.06 -4.36
CA ALA A 272 7.82 26.11 -5.23
C ALA A 272 7.99 25.08 -6.36
N LEU A 273 7.25 23.97 -6.28
CA LEU A 273 7.35 22.86 -7.21
C LEU A 273 6.18 22.89 -8.19
N ASP A 274 6.45 22.60 -9.45
CA ASP A 274 5.41 22.44 -10.45
C ASP A 274 4.53 21.25 -10.08
N SER A 275 3.23 21.31 -10.42
CA SER A 275 2.27 20.23 -10.19
C SER A 275 2.79 18.86 -10.66
N GLU A 276 3.53 18.86 -11.77
CA GLU A 276 4.09 17.68 -12.43
C GLU A 276 5.57 17.41 -12.12
N ASP A 277 6.18 18.13 -11.17
CA ASP A 277 7.49 17.74 -10.63
C ASP A 277 7.39 16.36 -9.95
N LEU A 278 8.44 15.54 -10.06
CA LEU A 278 8.48 14.23 -9.41
C LEU A 278 8.40 14.41 -7.89
N LEU A 279 7.47 13.70 -7.24
CA LEU A 279 7.37 13.64 -5.79
C LEU A 279 8.15 12.45 -5.24
N PHE A 280 7.88 11.26 -5.78
CA PHE A 280 8.52 10.03 -5.35
C PHE A 280 8.61 8.98 -6.44
N LEU A 281 9.53 8.04 -6.23
CA LEU A 281 9.59 6.77 -6.94
C LEU A 281 9.19 5.64 -5.98
N LEU A 282 8.35 4.72 -6.44
CA LEU A 282 8.04 3.53 -5.67
C LEU A 282 8.22 2.27 -6.52
N TYR A 283 9.17 1.43 -6.10
CA TYR A 283 9.59 0.28 -6.88
C TYR A 283 8.65 -0.92 -6.71
N THR A 284 8.03 -1.34 -7.81
CA THR A 284 7.20 -2.55 -7.86
C THR A 284 7.92 -3.71 -8.55
N SER A 285 7.51 -4.95 -8.26
CA SER A 285 8.00 -6.12 -8.98
C SER A 285 7.43 -6.13 -10.41
N GLY A 286 8.32 -6.26 -11.39
CA GLY A 286 7.94 -6.47 -12.79
C GLY A 286 7.85 -7.95 -13.14
N SER A 287 6.99 -8.30 -14.12
CA SER A 287 6.92 -9.65 -14.70
C SER A 287 8.26 -10.11 -15.30
N THR A 288 9.08 -9.16 -15.74
CA THR A 288 10.40 -9.39 -16.36
C THR A 288 11.58 -9.42 -15.36
N GLY A 289 11.32 -9.39 -14.05
CA GLY A 289 12.36 -9.51 -13.00
C GLY A 289 13.10 -8.23 -12.61
N LYS A 290 13.21 -7.22 -13.48
CA LYS A 290 13.75 -5.90 -13.10
C LYS A 290 12.68 -5.04 -12.39
N PRO A 291 12.96 -4.48 -11.19
CA PRO A 291 12.06 -3.55 -10.50
C PRO A 291 11.62 -2.39 -11.40
N LYS A 292 10.41 -1.88 -11.19
CA LYS A 292 9.84 -0.73 -11.92
C LYS A 292 9.68 0.45 -10.97
N GLY A 293 10.46 1.52 -11.13
CA GLY A 293 10.29 2.75 -10.36
C GLY A 293 9.06 3.52 -10.80
N VAL A 294 7.90 3.27 -10.20
CA VAL A 294 6.64 3.97 -10.54
C VAL A 294 6.74 5.43 -10.12
N VAL A 295 6.44 6.35 -11.03
CA VAL A 295 6.56 7.81 -10.82
C VAL A 295 5.21 8.41 -10.44
N HIS A 296 5.17 9.13 -9.32
CA HIS A 296 4.07 10.01 -8.93
C HIS A 296 4.56 11.45 -8.78
N THR A 297 3.67 12.40 -9.08
CA THR A 297 3.96 13.85 -9.07
C THR A 297 3.30 14.57 -7.90
N GLN A 298 3.41 15.90 -7.82
CA GLN A 298 3.03 16.68 -6.64
C GLN A 298 1.51 16.77 -6.43
N ALA A 299 0.80 17.53 -7.28
CA ALA A 299 -0.57 17.94 -6.95
C ALA A 299 -1.61 16.85 -7.18
N GLY A 300 -1.52 16.17 -8.34
CA GLY A 300 -2.49 15.14 -8.73
C GLY A 300 -2.55 13.98 -7.74
N TYR A 301 -1.38 13.49 -7.34
CA TYR A 301 -1.27 12.43 -6.33
C TYR A 301 -1.82 12.88 -4.97
N LEU A 302 -1.38 14.05 -4.46
CA LEU A 302 -1.79 14.53 -3.15
C LEU A 302 -3.30 14.77 -3.06
N LEU A 303 -3.88 15.44 -4.07
CA LEU A 303 -5.32 15.68 -4.14
C LEU A 303 -6.11 14.36 -4.09
N TYR A 304 -5.69 13.38 -4.89
CA TYR A 304 -6.39 12.12 -5.01
C TYR A 304 -6.30 11.27 -3.73
N ALA A 305 -5.11 11.16 -3.12
CA ALA A 305 -4.92 10.49 -1.82
C ALA A 305 -5.75 11.17 -0.72
N SER A 306 -5.83 12.50 -0.75
CA SER A 306 -6.55 13.29 0.22
C SER A 306 -8.07 13.14 0.12
N LEU A 307 -8.63 13.16 -1.10
CA LEU A 307 -10.07 12.95 -1.34
C LEU A 307 -10.50 11.52 -1.09
N THR A 308 -9.73 10.53 -1.57
CA THR A 308 -10.04 9.11 -1.33
C THR A 308 -10.04 8.80 0.16
N LEU A 309 -9.08 9.33 0.94
CA LEU A 309 -9.11 9.18 2.40
C LEU A 309 -10.39 9.75 3.00
N GLN A 310 -10.75 10.99 2.66
CA GLN A 310 -11.94 11.63 3.22
C GLN A 310 -13.21 10.85 2.92
N HIS A 311 -13.42 10.50 1.65
CA HIS A 311 -14.71 9.99 1.20
C HIS A 311 -14.88 8.48 1.34
N VAL A 312 -13.83 7.69 1.12
CA VAL A 312 -13.91 6.23 1.23
C VAL A 312 -14.00 5.81 2.69
N PHE A 313 -13.27 6.50 3.58
CA PHE A 313 -13.18 6.12 4.99
C PHE A 313 -14.08 6.94 5.92
N ASP A 314 -14.84 7.90 5.38
CA ASP A 314 -15.64 8.88 6.14
C ASP A 314 -14.80 9.53 7.25
N TYR A 315 -13.62 10.02 6.86
CA TYR A 315 -12.74 10.73 7.79
C TYR A 315 -13.36 12.08 8.17
N ARG A 316 -13.37 12.38 9.46
CA ARG A 316 -13.88 13.61 10.08
C ARG A 316 -12.79 14.26 10.91
N ASP A 317 -12.87 15.58 11.04
CA ASP A 317 -11.90 16.34 11.84
C ASP A 317 -11.84 15.80 13.28
N GLY A 318 -10.63 15.56 13.77
CA GLY A 318 -10.39 14.97 15.08
C GLY A 318 -10.31 13.43 15.13
N ASP A 319 -10.59 12.72 14.03
CA ASP A 319 -10.42 11.28 13.99
C ASP A 319 -8.96 10.82 14.12
N VAL A 320 -8.80 9.62 14.69
CA VAL A 320 -7.57 8.84 14.67
C VAL A 320 -7.67 7.78 13.58
N PHE A 321 -6.91 7.97 12.49
CA PHE A 321 -6.86 7.06 11.35
C PHE A 321 -5.78 6.00 11.55
N GLY A 322 -6.17 4.73 11.62
CA GLY A 322 -5.29 3.60 11.85
C GLY A 322 -5.08 2.74 10.61
N CYS A 323 -4.09 3.09 9.78
CA CYS A 323 -3.61 2.22 8.70
C CYS A 323 -2.41 1.39 9.15
N MET A 324 -2.56 0.06 9.16
CA MET A 324 -1.55 -0.87 9.69
C MET A 324 -0.47 -1.24 8.65
N ALA A 325 -0.44 -0.58 7.50
CA ALA A 325 0.51 -0.84 6.43
C ALA A 325 1.88 -0.17 6.68
N ASP A 326 2.94 -0.76 6.12
CA ASP A 326 4.28 -0.18 6.15
C ASP A 326 4.46 0.91 5.07
N VAL A 327 5.28 1.92 5.37
CA VAL A 327 5.60 3.05 4.47
C VAL A 327 6.37 2.63 3.21
N GLY A 328 6.97 1.44 3.18
CA GLY A 328 7.59 0.86 1.98
C GLY A 328 6.62 0.42 0.89
N TRP A 329 5.31 0.54 1.11
CA TRP A 329 4.26 0.25 0.13
C TRP A 329 3.42 1.48 -0.18
N ILE A 330 2.66 1.42 -1.29
CA ILE A 330 1.80 2.54 -1.71
C ILE A 330 0.71 2.84 -0.67
N THR A 331 0.20 1.82 0.03
CA THR A 331 -0.76 2.00 1.13
C THR A 331 -0.17 2.86 2.24
N GLY A 332 1.10 2.67 2.57
CA GLY A 332 1.81 3.53 3.53
C GLY A 332 1.99 4.95 3.02
N HIS A 333 2.35 5.13 1.75
CA HIS A 333 2.45 6.47 1.17
C HIS A 333 1.11 7.22 1.23
N SER A 334 0.06 6.63 0.66
CA SER A 334 -1.22 7.31 0.47
C SER A 334 -2.05 7.39 1.74
N TYR A 335 -2.03 6.35 2.59
CA TYR A 335 -2.97 6.22 3.72
C TYR A 335 -2.30 6.13 5.10
N VAL A 336 -0.96 6.08 5.19
CA VAL A 336 -0.27 6.39 6.47
C VAL A 336 0.24 7.82 6.48
N VAL A 337 0.73 8.33 5.35
CA VAL A 337 1.40 9.65 5.28
C VAL A 337 0.54 10.72 4.61
N TYR A 338 0.41 10.69 3.28
CA TYR A 338 -0.03 11.86 2.51
C TYR A 338 -1.51 12.18 2.67
N GLY A 339 -2.39 11.18 2.51
CA GLY A 339 -3.83 11.35 2.66
C GLY A 339 -4.22 11.88 4.04
N PRO A 340 -3.80 11.23 5.15
CA PRO A 340 -4.16 11.68 6.49
C PRO A 340 -3.59 13.07 6.81
N LEU A 341 -2.30 13.31 6.56
CA LEU A 341 -1.65 14.58 6.89
C LEU A 341 -2.18 15.73 6.03
N CYS A 342 -2.53 15.49 4.76
CA CYS A 342 -3.18 16.53 3.95
C CYS A 342 -4.58 16.88 4.50
N ASN A 343 -5.27 15.93 5.14
CA ASN A 343 -6.56 16.16 5.79
C ASN A 343 -6.46 16.72 7.22
N GLY A 344 -5.26 16.91 7.78
CA GLY A 344 -5.10 17.39 9.16
C GLY A 344 -5.43 16.33 10.22
N ALA A 345 -5.41 15.06 9.83
CA ALA A 345 -5.73 13.90 10.68
C ALA A 345 -4.66 13.59 11.71
N THR A 346 -5.03 12.83 12.74
CA THR A 346 -4.08 12.05 13.53
C THR A 346 -3.92 10.68 12.86
N THR A 347 -2.70 10.30 12.45
CA THR A 347 -2.43 9.00 11.82
C THR A 347 -1.57 8.11 12.72
N VAL A 348 -1.89 6.81 12.76
CA VAL A 348 -1.15 5.81 13.56
C VAL A 348 -0.03 5.21 12.72
N LEU A 349 1.18 5.22 13.28
CA LEU A 349 2.37 4.55 12.75
C LEU A 349 2.59 3.27 13.57
N PHE A 350 2.17 2.12 13.04
CA PHE A 350 2.23 0.84 13.75
C PHE A 350 3.51 0.07 13.39
N GLU A 351 4.49 0.03 14.30
CA GLU A 351 5.81 -0.59 14.06
C GLU A 351 5.79 -2.12 14.21
N SER A 352 4.81 -2.66 14.94
CA SER A 352 4.79 -4.07 15.37
C SER A 352 4.17 -5.04 14.34
N THR A 353 3.74 -6.21 14.83
CA THR A 353 2.98 -7.23 14.09
C THR A 353 1.61 -7.44 14.74
N PRO A 354 0.61 -7.95 14.02
CA PRO A 354 -0.73 -8.23 14.58
C PRO A 354 -0.75 -9.17 15.79
N VAL A 355 0.31 -9.96 15.97
CA VAL A 355 0.35 -11.07 16.94
C VAL A 355 1.40 -10.87 18.03
N TYR A 356 2.13 -9.75 18.06
CA TYR A 356 3.12 -9.46 19.08
C TYR A 356 2.61 -8.41 20.09
N PRO A 357 2.62 -8.69 21.40
CA PRO A 357 3.06 -9.93 22.05
C PRO A 357 2.02 -11.06 22.03
N ASN A 358 0.79 -10.78 21.58
CA ASN A 358 -0.27 -11.77 21.41
C ASN A 358 -1.26 -11.36 20.30
N PRO A 359 -2.17 -12.26 19.87
CA PRO A 359 -3.16 -11.99 18.81
C PRO A 359 -4.19 -10.88 19.11
N GLY A 360 -4.15 -10.30 20.31
CA GLY A 360 -4.98 -9.16 20.68
C GLY A 360 -4.38 -7.80 20.29
N ARG A 361 -3.18 -7.74 19.68
CA ARG A 361 -2.41 -6.49 19.59
C ARG A 361 -3.14 -5.38 18.85
N TYR A 362 -3.73 -5.65 17.69
CA TYR A 362 -4.49 -4.62 16.95
C TYR A 362 -5.64 -4.06 17.77
N TRP A 363 -6.37 -4.90 18.49
CA TRP A 363 -7.57 -4.52 19.21
C TRP A 363 -7.26 -3.78 20.50
N GLU A 364 -6.17 -4.15 21.18
CA GLU A 364 -5.58 -3.36 22.27
C GLU A 364 -5.23 -1.94 21.78
N THR A 365 -4.59 -1.84 20.62
CA THR A 365 -4.19 -0.55 20.04
C THR A 365 -5.41 0.28 19.64
N VAL A 366 -6.47 -0.35 19.10
CA VAL A 366 -7.76 0.31 18.82
C VAL A 366 -8.37 0.90 20.10
N GLU A 367 -8.47 0.10 21.17
CA GLU A 367 -9.03 0.53 22.45
C GLU A 367 -8.26 1.71 23.04
N ARG A 368 -6.93 1.55 23.20
CA ARG A 368 -6.07 2.54 23.86
C ARG A 368 -5.96 3.84 23.07
N LEU A 369 -5.79 3.75 21.75
CA LEU A 369 -5.60 4.94 20.90
C LEU A 369 -6.92 5.52 20.38
N ARG A 370 -8.05 4.87 20.66
CA ARG A 370 -9.41 5.22 20.19
C ARG A 370 -9.46 5.41 18.67
N ILE A 371 -8.93 4.43 17.95
CA ILE A 371 -8.89 4.44 16.48
C ILE A 371 -10.31 4.52 15.92
N SER A 372 -10.55 5.46 15.01
CA SER A 372 -11.86 5.69 14.38
C SER A 372 -12.02 4.92 13.07
N GLN A 373 -10.94 4.80 12.30
CA GLN A 373 -10.90 3.98 11.09
C GLN A 373 -9.75 3.00 11.17
N PHE A 374 -10.04 1.71 11.00
CA PHE A 374 -9.02 0.68 10.94
C PHE A 374 -8.87 0.20 9.49
N TYR A 375 -7.64 0.24 8.96
CA TYR A 375 -7.33 -0.18 7.61
C TYR A 375 -6.20 -1.22 7.61
N GLY A 376 -6.51 -2.43 7.15
CA GLY A 376 -5.59 -3.58 7.19
C GLY A 376 -5.74 -4.50 5.99
N ALA A 377 -4.78 -5.43 5.85
CA ALA A 377 -4.78 -6.40 4.76
C ALA A 377 -5.53 -7.69 5.13
N PRO A 378 -6.25 -8.34 4.20
CA PRO A 378 -6.92 -9.62 4.42
C PRO A 378 -6.01 -10.71 5.02
N THR A 379 -4.73 -10.76 4.65
CA THR A 379 -3.77 -11.72 5.22
C THR A 379 -3.65 -11.59 6.72
N ALA A 380 -3.60 -10.37 7.26
CA ALA A 380 -3.56 -10.16 8.70
C ALA A 380 -4.89 -10.54 9.36
N LEU A 381 -6.02 -10.27 8.69
CA LEU A 381 -7.35 -10.64 9.18
C LEU A 381 -7.53 -12.16 9.24
N ARG A 382 -7.16 -12.89 8.18
CA ARG A 382 -7.18 -14.36 8.13
C ARG A 382 -6.25 -14.98 9.19
N LEU A 383 -5.10 -14.37 9.46
CA LEU A 383 -4.22 -14.81 10.55
C LEU A 383 -4.91 -14.67 11.91
N LEU A 384 -5.54 -13.52 12.18
CA LEU A 384 -6.18 -13.24 13.47
C LEU A 384 -7.46 -14.07 13.69
N LEU A 385 -8.21 -14.34 12.62
CA LEU A 385 -9.37 -15.23 12.63
C LEU A 385 -9.04 -16.60 13.24
N LYS A 386 -7.86 -17.16 12.94
CA LYS A 386 -7.41 -18.49 13.43
C LYS A 386 -7.26 -18.58 14.96
N TYR A 387 -7.05 -17.45 15.64
CA TYR A 387 -6.85 -17.42 17.10
C TYR A 387 -8.16 -17.36 17.89
N GLY A 388 -9.30 -17.19 17.22
CA GLY A 388 -10.61 -17.10 17.84
C GLY A 388 -10.99 -15.70 18.32
N GLU A 389 -12.29 -15.49 18.47
CA GLU A 389 -12.89 -14.16 18.70
C GLU A 389 -12.62 -13.57 20.09
N SER A 390 -12.23 -14.40 21.08
CA SER A 390 -11.99 -13.96 22.46
C SER A 390 -10.86 -12.93 22.56
N TRP A 391 -9.87 -13.00 21.67
CA TRP A 391 -8.79 -12.01 21.57
C TRP A 391 -9.29 -10.64 21.09
N VAL A 392 -10.39 -10.61 20.35
CA VAL A 392 -11.01 -9.38 19.84
C VAL A 392 -12.01 -8.83 20.86
N LYS A 393 -12.92 -9.68 21.33
CA LYS A 393 -14.07 -9.32 22.18
C LYS A 393 -13.70 -8.81 23.57
N LYS A 394 -12.47 -9.02 24.02
CA LYS A 394 -11.99 -8.53 25.33
C LYS A 394 -11.58 -7.06 25.35
N TYR A 395 -11.52 -6.39 24.20
CA TYR A 395 -11.16 -4.97 24.08
C TYR A 395 -12.33 -4.12 23.58
N ASP A 396 -12.44 -2.88 24.08
CA ASP A 396 -13.40 -1.89 23.62
C ASP A 396 -13.05 -1.38 22.21
N ARG A 397 -13.96 -1.62 21.27
CA ARG A 397 -13.84 -1.22 19.86
C ARG A 397 -14.95 -0.24 19.44
N SER A 398 -15.59 0.40 20.42
CA SER A 398 -16.68 1.36 20.19
C SER A 398 -16.25 2.63 19.45
N SER A 399 -14.96 2.95 19.47
CA SER A 399 -14.38 4.08 18.73
C SER A 399 -14.38 3.87 17.21
N LEU A 400 -14.37 2.62 16.75
CA LEU A 400 -14.39 2.29 15.32
C LEU A 400 -15.71 2.71 14.68
N ARG A 401 -15.58 3.33 13.50
CA ARG A 401 -16.69 3.72 12.63
C ARG A 401 -16.54 3.15 11.22
N THR A 402 -15.31 2.98 10.74
CA THR A 402 -15.06 2.38 9.43
C THR A 402 -13.99 1.30 9.52
N LEU A 403 -14.25 0.16 8.90
CA LEU A 403 -13.28 -0.89 8.66
C LEU A 403 -12.89 -0.88 7.19
N GLY A 404 -11.62 -1.06 6.88
CA GLY A 404 -11.14 -1.14 5.51
C GLY A 404 -10.25 -2.35 5.26
N SER A 405 -10.38 -2.91 4.06
CA SER A 405 -9.59 -4.01 3.53
C SER A 405 -8.80 -3.58 2.29
N VAL A 406 -7.55 -4.03 2.14
CA VAL A 406 -6.68 -3.65 1.02
C VAL A 406 -5.63 -4.68 0.64
N GLY A 407 -5.28 -4.69 -0.64
CA GLY A 407 -4.05 -5.27 -1.18
C GLY A 407 -4.24 -6.63 -1.84
N GLU A 408 -5.32 -7.32 -1.52
CA GLU A 408 -5.74 -8.58 -2.11
C GLU A 408 -7.25 -8.77 -1.92
N PRO A 409 -7.89 -9.69 -2.66
CA PRO A 409 -9.28 -10.06 -2.41
C PRO A 409 -9.49 -10.53 -0.95
N ILE A 410 -10.55 -10.05 -0.33
CA ILE A 410 -11.02 -10.53 0.97
C ILE A 410 -12.05 -11.63 0.74
N ASN A 411 -11.82 -12.82 1.30
CA ASN A 411 -12.80 -13.92 1.19
C ASN A 411 -14.01 -13.68 2.11
N HIS A 412 -15.10 -14.40 1.86
CA HIS A 412 -16.35 -14.22 2.62
C HIS A 412 -16.19 -14.45 4.12
N GLU A 413 -15.46 -15.48 4.54
CA GLU A 413 -15.25 -15.79 5.96
C GLU A 413 -14.57 -14.64 6.69
N ALA A 414 -13.45 -14.14 6.14
CA ALA A 414 -12.72 -13.02 6.72
C ALA A 414 -13.55 -11.73 6.69
N TRP A 415 -14.33 -11.49 5.63
CA TRP A 415 -15.22 -10.34 5.53
C TRP A 415 -16.29 -10.38 6.64
N HIS A 416 -16.98 -11.52 6.79
CA HIS A 416 -18.03 -11.68 7.79
C HIS A 416 -17.48 -11.59 9.21
N TRP A 417 -16.33 -12.19 9.48
CA TRP A 417 -15.66 -12.06 10.77
C TRP A 417 -15.28 -10.61 11.06
N PHE A 418 -14.67 -9.91 10.10
CA PHE A 418 -14.21 -8.54 10.31
C PHE A 418 -15.37 -7.58 10.54
N HIS A 419 -16.44 -7.68 9.74
CA HIS A 419 -17.65 -6.90 9.92
C HIS A 419 -18.38 -7.22 11.24
N SER A 420 -18.60 -8.51 11.53
CA SER A 420 -19.51 -8.93 12.60
C SER A 420 -18.83 -9.02 13.98
N VAL A 421 -17.56 -9.44 14.02
CA VAL A 421 -16.82 -9.63 15.29
C VAL A 421 -16.07 -8.37 15.66
N VAL A 422 -15.33 -7.77 14.72
CA VAL A 422 -14.54 -6.55 15.00
C VAL A 422 -15.42 -5.32 14.95
N GLY A 423 -16.22 -5.16 13.90
CA GLY A 423 -17.11 -4.02 13.71
C GLY A 423 -18.44 -4.12 14.44
N GLU A 424 -18.77 -5.27 15.03
CA GLU A 424 -20.03 -5.56 15.71
C GLU A 424 -21.27 -5.32 14.83
N GLY A 425 -21.11 -5.43 13.51
CA GLY A 425 -22.13 -5.08 12.52
C GLY A 425 -22.47 -3.59 12.43
N ARG A 426 -21.77 -2.72 13.19
CA ARG A 426 -21.98 -1.27 13.24
C ARG A 426 -21.15 -0.52 12.21
N CYS A 427 -19.95 -1.03 11.92
CA CYS A 427 -18.99 -0.35 11.06
C CYS A 427 -19.15 -0.81 9.60
N PRO A 428 -19.38 0.09 8.62
CA PRO A 428 -19.17 -0.25 7.22
C PRO A 428 -17.77 -0.84 6.99
N LEU A 429 -17.71 -1.95 6.23
CA LEU A 429 -16.47 -2.56 5.78
C LEU A 429 -16.24 -2.22 4.30
N VAL A 430 -15.25 -1.37 4.03
CA VAL A 430 -14.88 -0.95 2.68
C VAL A 430 -13.76 -1.83 2.14
N ASP A 431 -14.09 -2.69 1.18
CA ASP A 431 -13.09 -3.41 0.38
C ASP A 431 -12.56 -2.49 -0.72
N THR A 432 -11.26 -2.17 -0.67
CA THR A 432 -10.69 -1.13 -1.53
C THR A 432 -9.78 -1.74 -2.59
N TRP A 433 -10.21 -1.67 -3.85
CA TRP A 433 -9.37 -2.02 -5.00
C TRP A 433 -8.66 -0.81 -5.58
N TRP A 434 -7.35 -0.95 -5.74
CA TRP A 434 -6.43 0.00 -6.34
C TRP A 434 -5.02 -0.62 -6.45
N GLN A 435 -4.10 0.11 -7.07
CA GLN A 435 -2.73 -0.35 -7.35
C GLN A 435 -1.71 0.77 -7.09
N THR A 436 -0.42 0.41 -7.06
CA THR A 436 0.67 1.39 -6.95
C THR A 436 0.56 2.47 -8.02
N GLU A 437 0.25 2.06 -9.24
CA GLU A 437 0.12 2.88 -10.43
C GLU A 437 -1.12 3.78 -10.43
N THR A 438 -2.08 3.50 -9.54
CA THR A 438 -3.31 4.31 -9.43
C THR A 438 -3.24 5.43 -8.38
N GLY A 439 -2.24 5.37 -7.49
CA GLY A 439 -1.97 6.37 -6.44
C GLY A 439 -2.94 6.33 -5.25
N GLY A 440 -4.20 5.95 -5.44
CA GLY A 440 -5.21 5.83 -4.38
C GLY A 440 -6.38 4.93 -4.79
N VAL A 441 -7.35 4.74 -3.88
CA VAL A 441 -8.53 3.90 -4.07
C VAL A 441 -9.26 4.24 -5.37
N CYS A 442 -9.57 3.22 -6.19
CA CYS A 442 -10.28 3.38 -7.45
C CYS A 442 -11.69 2.79 -7.41
N ILE A 443 -11.88 1.66 -6.75
CA ILE A 443 -13.18 0.99 -6.61
C ILE A 443 -13.35 0.59 -5.15
N ALA A 444 -14.46 1.00 -4.52
CA ALA A 444 -14.80 0.65 -3.14
C ALA A 444 -16.31 0.78 -2.87
N PRO A 445 -16.86 0.10 -1.83
CA PRO A 445 -18.28 0.20 -1.49
C PRO A 445 -18.74 1.62 -1.11
N ARG A 446 -17.80 2.44 -0.62
CA ARG A 446 -17.98 3.84 -0.23
C ARG A 446 -16.95 4.72 -0.95
N PRO A 447 -17.21 6.04 -1.14
CA PRO A 447 -18.45 6.76 -0.81
C PRO A 447 -19.65 6.25 -1.60
N ALA A 448 -20.84 6.34 -0.99
CA ALA A 448 -22.14 6.06 -1.59
C ALA A 448 -23.21 6.77 -0.75
N ASP A 449 -24.41 6.95 -1.29
CA ASP A 449 -25.52 7.54 -0.54
C ASP A 449 -25.79 6.80 0.78
N GLU A 450 -26.32 7.52 1.77
CA GLU A 450 -26.63 6.95 3.08
C GLU A 450 -27.58 5.75 2.93
N GLY A 451 -27.28 4.67 3.66
CA GLY A 451 -28.06 3.42 3.57
C GLY A 451 -27.80 2.56 2.33
N ALA A 452 -26.99 2.99 1.35
CA ALA A 452 -26.64 2.17 0.19
C ALA A 452 -25.99 0.83 0.64
N PRO A 453 -26.36 -0.31 0.01
CA PRO A 453 -25.91 -1.62 0.44
C PRO A 453 -24.42 -1.83 0.17
N ILE A 454 -23.79 -2.61 1.04
CA ILE A 454 -22.44 -3.16 0.86
C ILE A 454 -22.60 -4.66 0.64
N VAL A 455 -22.20 -5.13 -0.54
CA VAL A 455 -22.14 -6.56 -0.85
C VAL A 455 -20.85 -7.12 -0.26
N PRO A 456 -20.91 -8.18 0.56
CA PRO A 456 -19.72 -8.81 1.13
C PRO A 456 -18.69 -9.21 0.08
N ALA A 457 -17.41 -9.07 0.40
CA ALA A 457 -16.28 -9.49 -0.45
C ALA A 457 -16.28 -8.89 -1.88
N MET A 458 -16.87 -7.70 -2.06
CA MET A 458 -16.95 -7.02 -3.35
C MET A 458 -16.45 -5.58 -3.24
N ALA A 459 -15.61 -5.15 -4.18
CA ALA A 459 -15.13 -3.76 -4.26
C ALA A 459 -16.25 -2.78 -4.69
N MET A 460 -17.22 -3.24 -5.47
CA MET A 460 -18.43 -2.53 -5.86
C MET A 460 -18.25 -1.30 -6.77
N ARG A 461 -18.15 -0.09 -6.21
CA ARG A 461 -18.46 1.16 -6.93
C ARG A 461 -17.18 1.91 -7.31
N PRO A 462 -17.10 2.48 -8.52
CA PRO A 462 -15.96 3.33 -8.86
C PRO A 462 -15.96 4.64 -8.07
N PHE A 463 -14.76 5.11 -7.72
CA PHE A 463 -14.53 6.41 -7.11
C PHE A 463 -14.70 7.55 -8.14
N PHE A 464 -14.73 8.80 -7.65
CA PHE A 464 -14.80 9.98 -8.51
C PHE A 464 -13.70 9.98 -9.59
N GLY A 465 -14.09 10.28 -10.83
CA GLY A 465 -13.22 10.31 -12.00
C GLY A 465 -12.79 8.94 -12.51
N ILE A 466 -13.15 7.84 -11.84
CA ILE A 466 -12.84 6.48 -12.29
C ILE A 466 -14.00 5.97 -13.14
N GLN A 467 -13.75 5.64 -14.40
CA GLN A 467 -14.74 5.05 -15.29
C GLN A 467 -14.26 3.69 -15.79
N PRO A 468 -14.58 2.60 -15.05
CA PRO A 468 -14.11 1.27 -15.40
C PRO A 468 -14.86 0.70 -16.61
N VAL A 469 -14.14 0.00 -17.47
CA VAL A 469 -14.68 -0.76 -18.60
C VAL A 469 -14.12 -2.18 -18.55
N LEU A 470 -14.89 -3.14 -19.05
CA LEU A 470 -14.44 -4.52 -19.19
C LEU A 470 -14.14 -4.79 -20.65
N MET A 471 -12.97 -5.34 -20.94
CA MET A 471 -12.56 -5.69 -22.30
C MET A 471 -12.66 -7.20 -22.50
N GLY A 472 -13.20 -7.60 -23.64
CA GLY A 472 -13.26 -8.98 -24.10
C GLY A 472 -11.90 -9.46 -24.64
N GLU A 473 -11.85 -10.72 -25.03
CA GLU A 473 -10.59 -11.36 -25.46
C GLU A 473 -10.02 -10.80 -26.76
N LYS A 474 -10.88 -10.26 -27.62
CA LYS A 474 -10.48 -9.69 -28.92
C LYS A 474 -10.22 -8.19 -28.81
N GLY A 475 -10.21 -7.63 -27.60
CA GLY A 475 -9.99 -6.21 -27.36
C GLY A 475 -11.21 -5.33 -27.57
N GLU A 476 -12.40 -5.92 -27.68
CA GLU A 476 -13.66 -5.21 -27.73
C GLU A 476 -14.13 -4.79 -26.33
N GLN A 477 -14.73 -3.60 -26.23
CA GLN A 477 -15.34 -3.16 -24.99
C GLN A 477 -16.68 -3.88 -24.78
N LEU A 478 -16.83 -4.55 -23.64
CA LEU A 478 -18.05 -5.25 -23.25
C LEU A 478 -19.09 -4.27 -22.68
N SER A 479 -20.33 -4.42 -23.15
CA SER A 479 -21.47 -3.60 -22.75
C SER A 479 -22.46 -4.39 -21.90
N GLY A 480 -23.27 -3.70 -21.09
CA GLY A 480 -24.26 -4.33 -20.22
C GLY A 480 -23.70 -4.83 -18.89
N ASN A 481 -24.56 -5.45 -18.11
CA ASN A 481 -24.24 -6.02 -16.80
C ASN A 481 -24.19 -7.55 -16.90
N ASP A 482 -23.79 -8.22 -15.81
CA ASP A 482 -23.56 -9.65 -15.75
C ASP A 482 -22.51 -10.14 -16.77
N ILE A 483 -21.34 -9.49 -16.73
CA ILE A 483 -20.24 -9.74 -17.66
C ILE A 483 -18.89 -9.77 -16.95
N THR A 484 -17.95 -10.54 -17.50
CA THR A 484 -16.57 -10.66 -17.02
C THR A 484 -15.60 -10.28 -18.12
N GLY A 485 -14.53 -9.56 -17.76
CA GLY A 485 -13.48 -9.20 -18.71
C GLY A 485 -12.25 -8.59 -18.05
N ALA A 486 -11.31 -8.16 -18.88
CA ALA A 486 -10.14 -7.43 -18.44
C ALA A 486 -10.54 -6.03 -17.95
N LEU A 487 -10.16 -5.69 -16.72
CA LEU A 487 -10.49 -4.40 -16.12
C LEU A 487 -9.59 -3.29 -16.69
N CYS A 488 -10.22 -2.32 -17.34
CA CYS A 488 -9.56 -1.12 -17.81
C CYS A 488 -10.26 0.13 -17.27
N ILE A 489 -9.56 1.28 -17.28
CA ILE A 489 -10.13 2.58 -16.95
C ILE A 489 -10.07 3.46 -18.21
N SER A 490 -11.23 4.02 -18.58
CA SER A 490 -11.43 4.71 -19.86
C SER A 490 -11.04 6.18 -19.88
N GLN A 491 -10.74 6.76 -18.72
CA GLN A 491 -10.30 8.15 -18.62
C GLN A 491 -9.19 8.30 -17.57
N PRO A 492 -8.27 9.28 -17.76
CA PRO A 492 -7.26 9.59 -16.76
C PRO A 492 -7.91 10.19 -15.50
N TRP A 493 -7.27 10.00 -14.36
CA TRP A 493 -7.59 10.64 -13.08
C TRP A 493 -6.33 11.28 -12.48
N PRO A 494 -6.42 12.22 -11.53
CA PRO A 494 -5.25 12.95 -11.03
C PRO A 494 -4.14 12.08 -10.41
N GLY A 495 -4.54 11.02 -9.70
CA GLY A 495 -3.65 10.14 -8.93
C GLY A 495 -2.90 9.08 -9.74
N ILE A 496 -3.16 8.94 -11.04
CA ILE A 496 -2.48 7.95 -11.89
C ILE A 496 -0.96 8.22 -11.95
N ALA A 497 -0.15 7.17 -11.98
CA ALA A 497 1.28 7.30 -12.21
C ALA A 497 1.57 7.98 -13.56
N ARG A 498 2.69 8.71 -13.64
CA ARG A 498 3.08 9.43 -14.87
C ARG A 498 4.02 8.64 -15.77
N SER A 499 4.80 7.73 -15.20
CA SER A 499 5.77 6.93 -15.93
C SER A 499 6.32 5.78 -15.09
N ILE A 500 7.11 4.92 -15.73
CA ILE A 500 8.21 4.19 -15.09
C ILE A 500 9.46 5.06 -15.26
N TYR A 501 10.20 5.27 -14.18
CA TYR A 501 11.40 6.10 -14.15
C TYR A 501 12.46 5.57 -15.12
N GLY A 502 13.04 6.45 -15.93
CA GLY A 502 14.03 6.09 -16.95
C GLY A 502 13.50 5.24 -18.13
N ASP A 503 12.22 4.85 -18.14
CA ASP A 503 11.66 3.89 -19.11
C ASP A 503 10.17 4.15 -19.38
N HIS A 504 9.86 5.29 -20.00
CA HIS A 504 8.48 5.64 -20.35
C HIS A 504 7.87 4.67 -21.38
N GLN A 505 8.68 4.11 -22.28
CA GLN A 505 8.16 3.16 -23.27
C GLN A 505 7.62 1.90 -22.59
N ARG A 506 8.31 1.38 -21.55
CA ARG A 506 7.78 0.26 -20.76
C ARG A 506 6.48 0.62 -20.03
N PHE A 507 6.30 1.87 -19.62
CA PHE A 507 5.03 2.34 -19.07
C PHE A 507 3.91 2.26 -20.13
N VAL A 508 4.14 2.79 -21.33
CA VAL A 508 3.20 2.70 -22.46
C VAL A 508 2.88 1.25 -22.81
N ASP A 509 3.91 0.42 -23.00
CA ASP A 509 3.76 -0.99 -23.39
C ASP A 509 3.03 -1.82 -22.33
N THR A 510 3.22 -1.51 -21.04
CA THR A 510 2.60 -2.27 -19.94
C THR A 510 1.14 -1.88 -19.73
N TYR A 511 0.83 -0.59 -19.70
CA TYR A 511 -0.46 -0.10 -19.19
C TYR A 511 -1.41 0.42 -20.27
N PHE A 512 -0.96 0.73 -21.48
CA PHE A 512 -1.82 1.39 -22.49
C PHE A 512 -1.85 0.66 -23.83
N LYS A 513 -0.75 0.02 -24.22
CA LYS A 513 -0.68 -0.76 -25.45
C LYS A 513 -1.62 -1.98 -25.50
N PRO A 514 -1.88 -2.71 -24.40
CA PRO A 514 -2.79 -3.85 -24.44
C PRO A 514 -4.20 -3.47 -24.90
N TYR A 515 -4.69 -2.31 -24.47
CA TYR A 515 -5.98 -1.75 -24.88
C TYR A 515 -5.82 -0.24 -25.18
N PRO A 516 -5.46 0.12 -26.43
CA PRO A 516 -5.15 1.51 -26.79
C PRO A 516 -6.29 2.48 -26.44
N GLY A 517 -5.94 3.58 -25.79
CA GLY A 517 -6.90 4.58 -25.30
C GLY A 517 -7.46 4.30 -23.91
N PHE A 518 -7.08 3.18 -23.28
CA PHE A 518 -7.49 2.80 -21.94
C PHE A 518 -6.27 2.51 -21.06
N TYR A 519 -6.39 2.74 -19.75
CA TYR A 519 -5.46 2.20 -18.77
C TYR A 519 -5.84 0.75 -18.46
N PHE A 520 -4.96 -0.20 -18.74
CA PHE A 520 -5.10 -1.60 -18.37
C PHE A 520 -4.50 -1.85 -16.99
N SER A 521 -5.31 -2.37 -16.06
CA SER A 521 -4.85 -2.66 -14.70
C SER A 521 -4.03 -3.95 -14.59
N GLY A 522 -4.17 -4.88 -15.55
CA GLY A 522 -3.67 -6.24 -15.38
C GLY A 522 -4.56 -7.14 -14.53
N ASP A 523 -5.72 -6.66 -14.08
CA ASP A 523 -6.70 -7.42 -13.29
C ASP A 523 -7.92 -7.79 -14.15
N GLY A 524 -8.56 -8.91 -13.82
CA GLY A 524 -9.88 -9.28 -14.31
C GLY A 524 -10.95 -8.77 -13.36
N ALA A 525 -12.13 -8.48 -13.89
CA ALA A 525 -13.28 -8.14 -13.07
C ALA A 525 -14.59 -8.65 -13.65
N TYR A 526 -15.51 -8.96 -12.74
CA TYR A 526 -16.92 -9.22 -13.01
C TYR A 526 -17.74 -7.97 -12.68
N ARG A 527 -18.65 -7.58 -13.58
CA ARG A 527 -19.66 -6.55 -13.35
C ARG A 527 -21.02 -7.22 -13.15
N SER A 528 -21.58 -7.12 -11.96
CA SER A 528 -22.87 -7.74 -11.60
C SER A 528 -24.06 -7.14 -12.34
N GLU A 529 -25.23 -7.79 -12.21
CA GLU A 529 -26.54 -7.28 -12.68
C GLU A 529 -26.82 -5.84 -12.22
N ASP A 530 -26.41 -5.48 -11.00
CA ASP A 530 -26.55 -4.13 -10.42
C ASP A 530 -25.43 -3.16 -10.85
N GLY A 531 -24.47 -3.62 -11.65
CA GLY A 531 -23.33 -2.83 -12.11
C GLY A 531 -22.17 -2.71 -11.11
N PHE A 532 -22.15 -3.54 -10.06
CA PHE A 532 -21.03 -3.58 -9.09
C PHE A 532 -19.86 -4.37 -9.62
N TYR A 533 -18.64 -3.94 -9.31
CA TYR A 533 -17.40 -4.57 -9.75
C TYR A 533 -16.82 -5.48 -8.67
N GLN A 534 -16.57 -6.74 -9.04
CA GLN A 534 -15.80 -7.70 -8.25
C GLN A 534 -14.50 -7.97 -8.98
N ILE A 535 -13.39 -7.97 -8.26
CA ILE A 535 -12.08 -8.23 -8.82
C ILE A 535 -11.84 -9.73 -8.77
N THR A 536 -11.65 -10.36 -9.93
CA THR A 536 -11.50 -11.82 -10.05
C THR A 536 -10.04 -12.28 -9.96
N GLY A 537 -9.11 -11.33 -9.77
CA GLY A 537 -7.68 -11.58 -9.64
C GLY A 537 -6.86 -11.06 -10.81
N ARG A 538 -5.58 -11.42 -10.81
CA ARG A 538 -4.61 -11.03 -11.84
C ARG A 538 -4.90 -11.75 -13.16
N MET A 539 -4.87 -11.04 -14.28
CA MET A 539 -5.04 -11.64 -15.61
C MET A 539 -3.88 -12.57 -15.98
N ASP A 540 -2.68 -12.31 -15.45
CA ASP A 540 -1.53 -13.22 -15.55
C ASP A 540 -1.69 -14.49 -14.70
N ASP A 541 -2.66 -14.51 -13.78
CA ASP A 541 -3.03 -15.68 -12.98
C ASP A 541 -4.32 -16.36 -13.48
N VAL A 542 -4.95 -15.92 -14.58
CA VAL A 542 -6.11 -16.61 -15.18
C VAL A 542 -5.67 -17.92 -15.82
N ILE A 543 -6.39 -18.99 -15.51
CA ILE A 543 -6.13 -20.35 -16.02
C ILE A 543 -7.08 -20.62 -17.18
N ASN A 544 -6.55 -21.10 -18.31
CA ASN A 544 -7.38 -21.50 -19.46
C ASN A 544 -7.48 -23.03 -19.56
N VAL A 545 -8.60 -23.59 -19.11
CA VAL A 545 -8.88 -25.03 -19.12
C VAL A 545 -9.87 -25.34 -20.24
N SER A 546 -9.41 -25.93 -21.34
CA SER A 546 -10.22 -26.31 -22.50
C SER A 546 -11.05 -25.15 -23.09
N GLY A 547 -10.52 -23.93 -23.07
CA GLY A 547 -11.22 -22.73 -23.53
C GLY A 547 -12.04 -22.02 -22.46
N HIS A 548 -12.15 -22.57 -21.25
CA HIS A 548 -12.80 -21.92 -20.10
C HIS A 548 -11.77 -21.13 -19.29
N ARG A 549 -12.02 -19.83 -19.10
CA ARG A 549 -11.15 -18.95 -18.31
C ARG A 549 -11.61 -18.92 -16.87
N LEU A 550 -10.70 -19.31 -15.99
CA LEU A 550 -10.93 -19.41 -14.56
C LEU A 550 -10.01 -18.43 -13.84
N GLY A 551 -10.59 -17.58 -13.00
CA GLY A 551 -9.81 -16.82 -12.03
C GLY A 551 -9.28 -17.77 -10.95
N THR A 552 -8.01 -17.65 -10.58
CA THR A 552 -7.47 -18.43 -9.46
C THR A 552 -8.20 -18.12 -8.16
N ALA A 553 -8.61 -16.88 -7.95
CA ALA A 553 -9.35 -16.45 -6.76
C ALA A 553 -10.68 -17.20 -6.61
N GLU A 554 -11.39 -17.48 -7.70
CA GLU A 554 -12.67 -18.21 -7.65
C GLU A 554 -12.48 -19.65 -7.13
N ILE A 555 -11.43 -20.32 -7.62
CA ILE A 555 -11.08 -21.68 -7.18
C ILE A 555 -10.56 -21.65 -5.73
N GLU A 556 -9.72 -20.68 -5.38
CA GLU A 556 -9.21 -20.49 -4.02
C GLU A 556 -10.36 -20.24 -3.02
N ASP A 557 -11.31 -19.36 -3.35
CA ASP A 557 -12.49 -19.09 -2.51
C ASP A 557 -13.33 -20.35 -2.29
N ALA A 558 -13.57 -21.15 -3.34
CA ALA A 558 -14.29 -22.41 -3.22
C ALA A 558 -13.56 -23.43 -2.32
N LEU A 559 -12.23 -23.46 -2.34
CA LEU A 559 -11.43 -24.37 -1.51
C LEU A 559 -11.34 -23.90 -0.05
N ASP A 560 -11.18 -22.59 0.17
CA ASP A 560 -11.03 -21.96 1.48
C ASP A 560 -12.31 -22.05 2.33
N GLU A 561 -13.48 -22.31 1.72
CA GLU A 561 -14.72 -22.57 2.46
C GLU A 561 -14.71 -23.89 3.24
N HIS A 562 -13.81 -24.82 2.91
CA HIS A 562 -13.73 -26.07 3.62
C HIS A 562 -13.16 -25.85 5.04
N PRO A 563 -13.83 -26.30 6.12
CA PRO A 563 -13.40 -26.00 7.50
C PRO A 563 -11.97 -26.44 7.86
N ALA A 564 -11.43 -27.43 7.13
CA ALA A 564 -10.06 -27.92 7.30
C ALA A 564 -8.98 -27.08 6.59
N VAL A 565 -9.37 -26.15 5.72
CA VAL A 565 -8.48 -25.44 4.79
C VAL A 565 -8.38 -23.95 5.18
N PRO A 566 -7.35 -23.56 5.94
CA PRO A 566 -7.14 -22.17 6.31
C PRO A 566 -6.69 -21.25 5.17
N GLU A 567 -6.03 -21.79 4.14
CA GLU A 567 -5.55 -21.02 2.99
C GLU A 567 -5.20 -21.93 1.82
N THR A 568 -5.46 -21.43 0.62
CA THR A 568 -5.03 -22.05 -0.63
C THR A 568 -4.31 -21.08 -1.57
N ALA A 569 -3.56 -21.63 -2.51
CA ALA A 569 -3.09 -20.91 -3.68
C ALA A 569 -3.25 -21.79 -4.91
N VAL A 570 -3.85 -21.25 -5.96
CA VAL A 570 -4.06 -21.95 -7.22
C VAL A 570 -3.23 -21.28 -8.31
N ILE A 571 -2.64 -22.09 -9.17
CA ILE A 571 -1.92 -21.65 -10.37
C ILE A 571 -2.34 -22.50 -11.58
N GLY A 572 -2.16 -21.96 -12.78
CA GLY A 572 -2.25 -22.74 -14.02
C GLY A 572 -0.91 -23.41 -14.32
N ILE A 573 -0.97 -24.69 -14.73
CA ILE A 573 0.17 -25.39 -15.33
C ILE A 573 -0.19 -25.91 -16.72
N PRO A 574 0.77 -26.03 -17.65
CA PRO A 574 0.51 -26.56 -18.99
C PRO A 574 -0.03 -28.00 -18.95
N HIS A 575 -0.96 -28.32 -19.86
CA HIS A 575 -1.53 -29.65 -20.05
C HIS A 575 -1.77 -29.93 -21.54
N ASP A 576 -1.20 -31.03 -22.05
CA ASP A 576 -1.15 -31.35 -23.48
C ASP A 576 -2.50 -31.35 -24.20
N ILE A 577 -3.58 -31.69 -23.49
CA ILE A 577 -4.94 -31.79 -24.05
C ILE A 577 -5.82 -30.56 -23.73
N LYS A 578 -5.66 -29.98 -22.54
CA LYS A 578 -6.59 -28.99 -21.98
C LYS A 578 -6.06 -27.56 -22.12
N GLY A 579 -4.85 -27.39 -22.67
CA GLY A 579 -4.12 -26.13 -22.64
C GLY A 579 -3.46 -25.95 -21.29
N GLU A 580 -4.24 -25.62 -20.27
CA GLU A 580 -3.80 -25.57 -18.87
C GLU A 580 -4.73 -26.37 -17.96
N VAL A 581 -4.23 -26.71 -16.77
CA VAL A 581 -5.04 -27.24 -15.66
C VAL A 581 -4.69 -26.54 -14.35
N PRO A 582 -5.64 -26.43 -13.41
CA PRO A 582 -5.35 -25.83 -12.11
C PRO A 582 -4.52 -26.80 -11.26
N PHE A 583 -3.51 -26.23 -10.59
CA PHE A 583 -2.71 -26.87 -9.55
C PHE A 583 -2.93 -26.11 -8.25
N ALA A 584 -3.48 -26.79 -7.24
CA ALA A 584 -3.78 -26.22 -5.94
C ALA A 584 -2.71 -26.59 -4.90
N PHE A 585 -2.16 -25.57 -4.25
CA PHE A 585 -1.37 -25.69 -3.02
C PHE A 585 -2.31 -25.46 -1.84
N VAL A 586 -2.43 -26.45 -0.95
CA VAL A 586 -3.40 -26.45 0.14
C VAL A 586 -2.67 -26.50 1.47
N VAL A 587 -2.99 -25.57 2.36
CA VAL A 587 -2.60 -25.67 3.77
C VAL A 587 -3.77 -26.27 4.54
N LEU A 588 -3.49 -27.25 5.39
CA LEU A 588 -4.48 -27.87 6.28
C LEU A 588 -4.26 -27.43 7.73
N LYS A 589 -5.30 -27.48 8.56
CA LYS A 589 -5.16 -27.33 10.01
C LYS A 589 -4.36 -28.50 10.61
N GLU A 590 -3.53 -28.22 11.62
CA GLU A 590 -2.55 -29.18 12.20
C GLU A 590 -3.20 -30.45 12.77
N ASP A 591 -4.48 -30.41 13.15
CA ASP A 591 -5.24 -31.52 13.70
C ASP A 591 -5.83 -32.47 12.63
N LEU A 592 -5.69 -32.14 11.34
CA LEU A 592 -6.32 -32.86 10.22
C LEU A 592 -5.31 -33.36 9.18
N SER A 593 -4.01 -33.34 9.47
CA SER A 593 -2.95 -33.77 8.55
C SER A 593 -3.01 -35.26 8.20
N ASP A 594 -3.52 -36.10 9.12
CA ASP A 594 -3.60 -37.56 8.93
C ASP A 594 -4.77 -37.99 8.01
N ASP A 595 -5.77 -37.12 7.83
CA ASP A 595 -6.96 -37.35 6.98
C ASP A 595 -6.86 -36.65 5.60
N ALA A 596 -5.66 -36.19 5.22
CA ALA A 596 -5.45 -35.39 4.01
C ALA A 596 -6.10 -35.99 2.74
N PRO A 597 -6.02 -37.29 2.42
CA PRO A 597 -6.66 -37.85 1.24
C PRO A 597 -8.19 -37.67 1.22
N ALA A 598 -8.86 -37.82 2.37
CA ALA A 598 -10.30 -37.64 2.49
C ALA A 598 -10.69 -36.17 2.31
N VAL A 599 -9.93 -35.26 2.92
CA VAL A 599 -10.12 -33.80 2.75
C VAL A 599 -9.92 -33.40 1.29
N LEU A 600 -8.87 -33.88 0.63
CA LEU A 600 -8.62 -33.56 -0.79
C LEU A 600 -9.73 -34.09 -1.72
N GLN A 601 -10.42 -35.17 -1.35
CA GLN A 601 -11.61 -35.62 -2.11
C GLN A 601 -12.79 -34.66 -1.91
N GLN A 602 -13.04 -34.24 -0.66
CA GLN A 602 -14.08 -33.26 -0.34
C GLN A 602 -13.85 -31.92 -1.06
N LEU A 603 -12.59 -31.47 -1.16
CA LEU A 603 -12.21 -30.27 -1.90
C LEU A 603 -12.52 -30.36 -3.40
N ARG A 604 -12.28 -31.53 -4.01
CA ARG A 604 -12.66 -31.75 -5.42
C ARG A 604 -14.15 -31.63 -5.62
N ASP A 605 -14.93 -32.25 -4.75
CA ASP A 605 -16.39 -32.23 -4.81
C ASP A 605 -16.94 -30.81 -4.60
N LEU A 606 -16.31 -30.04 -3.71
CA LEU A 606 -16.67 -28.65 -3.42
C LEU A 606 -16.48 -27.75 -4.65
N VAL A 607 -15.32 -27.81 -5.30
CA VAL A 607 -15.03 -27.06 -6.53
C VAL A 607 -15.96 -27.50 -7.67
N ALA A 608 -16.18 -28.81 -7.81
CA ALA A 608 -17.06 -29.35 -8.85
C ALA A 608 -18.51 -28.85 -8.71
N THR A 609 -18.97 -28.67 -7.47
CA THR A 609 -20.34 -28.25 -7.13
C THR A 609 -20.52 -26.74 -7.21
N LYS A 610 -19.53 -25.96 -6.72
CA LYS A 610 -19.63 -24.49 -6.64
C LYS A 610 -19.28 -23.79 -7.94
N ILE A 611 -18.31 -24.31 -8.68
CA ILE A 611 -17.83 -23.70 -9.91
C ILE A 611 -18.26 -24.57 -11.08
N ALA A 612 -17.52 -25.66 -11.33
CA ALA A 612 -17.81 -26.65 -12.35
C ALA A 612 -16.80 -27.80 -12.28
N LYS A 613 -17.14 -28.94 -12.90
CA LYS A 613 -16.22 -30.09 -13.03
C LYS A 613 -14.91 -29.74 -13.74
N TYR A 614 -14.91 -28.83 -14.70
CA TYR A 614 -13.69 -28.43 -15.42
C TYR A 614 -12.78 -27.51 -14.60
N ALA A 615 -13.28 -26.91 -13.51
CA ALA A 615 -12.50 -26.04 -12.62
C ALA A 615 -11.78 -26.82 -11.51
N VAL A 616 -12.07 -28.11 -11.35
CA VAL A 616 -11.45 -28.96 -10.32
C VAL A 616 -9.94 -29.04 -10.58
N PRO A 617 -9.09 -28.66 -9.61
CA PRO A 617 -7.65 -28.81 -9.75
C PRO A 617 -7.26 -30.26 -10.04
N GLU A 618 -6.42 -30.45 -11.04
CA GLU A 618 -5.93 -31.78 -11.39
C GLU A 618 -4.87 -32.25 -10.37
N HIS A 619 -4.18 -31.27 -9.78
CA HIS A 619 -3.14 -31.48 -8.80
C HIS A 619 -3.49 -30.76 -7.50
N PHE A 620 -3.31 -31.47 -6.39
CA PHE A 620 -3.38 -30.93 -5.04
C PHE A 620 -2.07 -31.28 -4.34
N LEU A 621 -1.34 -30.26 -3.89
CA LEU A 621 -0.16 -30.40 -3.07
C LEU A 621 -0.43 -29.82 -1.69
N VAL A 622 -0.40 -30.68 -0.68
CA VAL A 622 -0.50 -30.24 0.71
C VAL A 622 0.86 -29.65 1.13
N VAL A 623 0.85 -28.41 1.62
CA VAL A 623 2.04 -27.71 2.10
C VAL A 623 1.81 -27.19 3.51
N THR A 624 2.90 -26.98 4.24
CA THR A 624 2.84 -26.46 5.62
C THR A 624 2.33 -25.01 5.65
N ARG A 625 2.83 -24.16 4.75
CA ARG A 625 2.45 -22.74 4.58
C ARG A 625 2.68 -22.30 3.13
N LEU A 626 2.02 -21.22 2.72
CA LEU A 626 2.23 -20.59 1.40
C LEU A 626 3.37 -19.54 1.43
N PRO A 627 4.11 -19.34 0.33
CA PRO A 627 5.19 -18.35 0.26
C PRO A 627 4.58 -16.95 0.13
N LYS A 628 4.56 -16.17 1.21
CA LYS A 628 3.95 -14.84 1.24
C LYS A 628 5.00 -13.75 1.37
N THR A 629 4.75 -12.62 0.71
CA THR A 629 5.53 -11.41 0.96
C THR A 629 5.23 -10.85 2.35
N ARG A 630 6.06 -9.94 2.85
CA ARG A 630 5.79 -9.29 4.14
C ARG A 630 4.52 -8.42 4.18
N SER A 631 3.95 -8.08 3.01
CA SER A 631 2.64 -7.44 2.87
C SER A 631 1.47 -8.43 2.77
N GLY A 632 1.76 -9.74 2.86
CA GLY A 632 0.77 -10.82 2.85
C GLY A 632 0.50 -11.44 1.48
N LYS A 633 0.91 -10.78 0.40
CA LYS A 633 0.69 -11.28 -0.97
C LYS A 633 1.39 -12.62 -1.21
N ILE A 634 0.65 -13.64 -1.65
CA ILE A 634 1.18 -14.95 -2.08
C ILE A 634 2.06 -14.77 -3.34
N MET A 635 3.27 -15.33 -3.32
CA MET A 635 4.21 -15.30 -4.45
C MET A 635 3.94 -16.45 -5.43
N ARG A 636 2.83 -16.39 -6.16
CA ARG A 636 2.41 -17.40 -7.15
C ARG A 636 3.46 -17.72 -8.22
N ARG A 637 4.32 -16.76 -8.57
CA ARG A 637 5.47 -16.97 -9.46
C ARG A 637 6.39 -18.09 -8.97
N ILE A 638 6.66 -18.16 -7.66
CA ILE A 638 7.50 -19.22 -7.06
C ILE A 638 6.76 -20.55 -7.16
N LEU A 639 5.50 -20.59 -6.73
CA LEU A 639 4.65 -21.79 -6.81
C LEU A 639 4.60 -22.34 -8.24
N ARG A 640 4.48 -21.46 -9.23
CA ARG A 640 4.48 -21.81 -10.66
C ARG A 640 5.81 -22.41 -11.09
N LYS A 641 6.94 -21.79 -10.73
CA LYS A 641 8.26 -22.35 -11.02
C LYS A 641 8.50 -23.70 -10.35
N VAL A 642 7.98 -23.91 -9.13
CA VAL A 642 8.06 -25.22 -8.46
C VAL A 642 7.22 -26.26 -9.20
N ALA A 643 5.95 -25.96 -9.49
CA ALA A 643 5.05 -26.89 -10.18
C ALA A 643 5.50 -27.21 -11.62
N MET A 644 6.18 -26.26 -12.28
CA MET A 644 6.75 -26.43 -13.63
C MET A 644 8.19 -26.97 -13.63
N GLU A 645 8.75 -27.31 -12.46
CA GLU A 645 10.10 -27.88 -12.33
C GLU A 645 11.24 -26.95 -12.79
N THR A 646 11.02 -25.64 -12.79
CA THR A 646 12.01 -24.63 -13.17
C THR A 646 12.58 -23.93 -11.92
N THR A 647 13.14 -24.71 -10.99
CA THR A 647 13.58 -24.23 -9.67
C THR A 647 15.00 -23.66 -9.64
N GLU A 648 15.76 -23.76 -10.74
CA GLU A 648 17.14 -23.27 -10.84
C GLU A 648 17.25 -21.74 -10.83
N ASP A 649 16.21 -21.04 -11.27
CA ASP A 649 16.09 -19.58 -11.20
C ASP A 649 14.77 -19.21 -10.54
N LEU A 650 14.72 -19.07 -9.22
CA LEU A 650 13.50 -18.64 -8.53
C LEU A 650 13.33 -17.12 -8.49
N GLY A 651 14.24 -16.35 -9.09
CA GLY A 651 14.30 -14.88 -8.96
C GLY A 651 14.45 -14.42 -7.51
N ASP A 652 14.12 -13.15 -7.25
CA ASP A 652 14.23 -12.56 -5.90
C ASP A 652 13.16 -13.15 -4.94
N VAL A 653 13.64 -13.75 -3.84
CA VAL A 653 12.85 -14.32 -2.74
C VAL A 653 12.96 -13.50 -1.44
N SER A 654 13.72 -12.41 -1.44
CA SER A 654 13.99 -11.58 -0.24
C SER A 654 12.75 -10.85 0.27
N THR A 655 11.73 -10.71 -0.58
CA THR A 655 10.45 -10.09 -0.21
C THR A 655 9.57 -10.97 0.66
N LEU A 656 9.89 -12.27 0.78
CA LEU A 656 9.16 -13.22 1.60
C LEU A 656 9.26 -12.89 3.09
N ASP A 657 8.20 -13.21 3.83
CA ASP A 657 8.20 -13.18 5.30
C ASP A 657 9.11 -14.27 5.88
N ASP A 658 9.14 -15.43 5.23
CA ASP A 658 9.97 -16.57 5.57
C ASP A 658 10.53 -17.24 4.30
N PRO A 659 11.80 -16.96 3.93
CA PRO A 659 12.39 -17.57 2.74
C PRO A 659 12.59 -19.09 2.80
N SER A 660 12.63 -19.72 4.00
CA SER A 660 12.87 -21.18 4.09
C SER A 660 11.73 -22.01 3.51
N ILE A 661 10.51 -21.44 3.51
CA ILE A 661 9.31 -22.12 3.01
C ILE A 661 9.43 -22.54 1.54
N VAL A 662 10.24 -21.81 0.75
CA VAL A 662 10.47 -22.14 -0.66
C VAL A 662 11.10 -23.51 -0.80
N LYS A 663 12.07 -23.83 0.07
CA LYS A 663 12.76 -25.12 0.08
C LYS A 663 11.81 -26.24 0.52
N GLU A 664 11.02 -26.01 1.56
CA GLU A 664 10.01 -26.96 2.04
C GLU A 664 8.99 -27.31 0.95
N ILE A 665 8.52 -26.32 0.18
CA ILE A 665 7.56 -26.53 -0.91
C ILE A 665 8.20 -27.32 -2.07
N ILE A 666 9.48 -27.06 -2.38
CA ILE A 666 10.22 -27.84 -3.39
C ILE A 666 10.32 -29.30 -2.97
N GLU A 667 10.72 -29.57 -1.73
CA GLU A 667 10.82 -30.93 -1.19
C GLU A 667 9.46 -31.65 -1.16
N ALA A 668 8.39 -30.94 -0.75
CA ALA A 668 7.03 -31.46 -0.79
C ALA A 668 6.58 -31.81 -2.22
N HIS A 669 6.90 -30.95 -3.20
CA HIS A 669 6.58 -31.18 -4.61
C HIS A 669 7.37 -32.39 -5.18
N GLU A 670 8.64 -32.54 -4.83
CA GLU A 670 9.44 -33.71 -5.23
C GLU A 670 8.86 -35.02 -4.69
N ALA A 671 8.41 -35.04 -3.43
CA ALA A 671 7.75 -36.19 -2.82
C ALA A 671 6.42 -36.51 -3.53
N TYR A 672 5.59 -35.50 -3.75
CA TYR A 672 4.33 -35.61 -4.50
C TYR A 672 4.53 -36.22 -5.89
N ARG A 673 5.57 -35.79 -6.62
CA ARG A 673 5.91 -36.33 -7.94
C ARG A 673 6.28 -37.80 -7.89
N LYS A 674 7.12 -38.21 -6.94
CA LYS A 674 7.52 -39.62 -6.77
C LYS A 674 6.29 -40.50 -6.55
N GLN A 675 5.39 -40.08 -5.67
CA GLN A 675 4.13 -40.79 -5.41
C GLN A 675 3.26 -40.91 -6.68
N ARG A 676 3.08 -39.81 -7.43
CA ARG A 676 2.29 -39.82 -8.68
C ARG A 676 2.91 -40.70 -9.78
N GLN A 677 4.25 -40.77 -9.86
CA GLN A 677 4.93 -41.65 -10.80
C GLN A 677 4.76 -43.13 -10.43
N GLU A 678 4.73 -43.46 -9.14
CA GLU A 678 4.45 -44.81 -8.65
C GLU A 678 2.98 -45.21 -8.90
N GLU A 679 2.04 -44.28 -8.71
CA GLU A 679 0.62 -44.48 -9.02
C GLU A 679 0.37 -44.68 -10.51
N LYS A 680 1.09 -43.97 -11.40
CA LYS A 680 0.99 -44.16 -12.86
C LYS A 680 1.62 -45.47 -13.37
N LYS A 681 2.48 -46.10 -12.56
CA LYS A 681 3.14 -47.39 -12.89
C LYS A 681 2.34 -48.60 -12.39
N LYS A 682 1.38 -48.39 -11.49
CA LYS A 682 0.38 -49.37 -11.06
C LYS A 682 -0.85 -49.26 -11.95
#